data_AF-A0A8K9XSW4-F1
#
_entry.id   AF-A0A8K9XSW4-F1
#
_cell.length_a   1.000
_cell.length_b   1.000
_cell.length_c   1.000
_cell.angle_alpha   90.00
_cell.angle_beta   90.00
_cell.angle_gamma   90.00
#
_symmetry.space_group_name_H-M   'P 1'
#
loop_
_entity.id
_entity.type
_entity.pdbx_description
1 polymer ?
#
loop_
_entity_poly.entity_id
_entity_poly.type
_entity_poly.pdbx_seq_one_letter_code
_entity_poly.pdbx_strand_id
1 'polypeptide(L)'
;MKEMSANSNSMHGGQQPQKHYGITSSISMAFPREVDHQYTHKLSEAMKPFGVFEDEDELNHRLAVLGKLNTFVKEWIAEISETKNLPPSTITNVGGKIFTFGSYRLGVHTKGADIDALCVSPRHVERTDFFDSFFAKLKLHEEIKDLRAVEDAFVPVIKFKFDGIEIDLLFARLALQSIPDNLDLRGDSHLRNLDIRCIRSLNGCRVTDEILYLVPNKENFRLTLRAIKLWAKRRGIYSNMLGFLGGVSWAMLVARTCQLYPNAVAATLVHKFFLVFSKWEWPNPVLLKQPEDSNLNLPVWDPRVNPSDRYHLMPIITPAYPQQNSTYNVSSSTRTIMSEEFKYGLSVTDDILQGKTDWSKLFQPPNFFLKYKHYIVLTASASTEENQLEWIGLVESKIRVLVGNLERNEYITLAHVNPTSFPGNKESCSENEFVSMWFIGIIFKKVENAESVNIDLTYDIQSFTDTVYRQANNINMLKDGMKIEATHVKKKQLHQYLPVELVQRKKRSIVELNRNSNGGSSKRSSLDGSQLDSSRDTDSGTPFSSPTSVCKPSRPAASDTDDSLTPPKLPASLFVESSSSVPDVSPPRTDPEKGLSIPVIGSKSKPSAPTGPVGSTIPTVVGRSVVSLGTTEQHQNGSKRLHSPTLEDQSKRLKDSAEPLADVLTFKEPFPPSGDGREQGDGVQVVRTPVLPLPVNGIQEIHTTAPHNTQF
;
A
#
# COMPACT_ATOMS: atom_id res chain seq x y z
N MET A 1 11.58 -7.92 -74.49
CA MET A 1 10.60 -9.01 -74.34
C MET A 1 11.04 -9.87 -73.17
N LYS A 2 10.10 -10.33 -72.32
CA LYS A 2 10.24 -11.36 -71.24
C LYS A 2 11.41 -11.15 -70.25
N GLU A 3 11.18 -10.82 -68.98
CA GLU A 3 10.57 -11.67 -67.92
C GLU A 3 11.29 -13.00 -67.67
N MET A 4 11.83 -13.19 -66.46
CA MET A 4 11.15 -14.02 -65.45
C MET A 4 11.71 -13.76 -64.03
N SER A 5 10.97 -14.22 -63.02
CA SER A 5 11.02 -13.77 -61.61
C SER A 5 12.34 -14.01 -60.86
N ALA A 6 12.70 -13.06 -60.00
CA ALA A 6 13.54 -13.33 -58.84
C ALA A 6 12.71 -14.00 -57.73
N ASN A 7 13.30 -14.93 -56.97
CA ASN A 7 12.65 -15.55 -55.81
C ASN A 7 13.70 -15.78 -54.71
N SER A 8 13.72 -14.90 -53.70
CA SER A 8 14.73 -14.87 -52.64
C SER A 8 14.10 -15.04 -51.26
N ASN A 9 14.28 -16.22 -50.65
CA ASN A 9 13.78 -16.52 -49.30
C ASN A 9 14.37 -15.57 -48.25
N SER A 10 13.52 -14.84 -47.54
CA SER A 10 13.94 -14.02 -46.39
C SER A 10 14.13 -14.89 -45.14
N MET A 11 15.37 -14.95 -44.65
CA MET A 11 15.66 -15.67 -43.40
C MET A 11 14.93 -14.99 -42.24
N HIS A 12 14.04 -15.74 -41.59
CA HIS A 12 13.30 -15.26 -40.42
C HIS A 12 14.22 -15.26 -39.19
N GLY A 13 14.81 -14.09 -38.91
CA GLY A 13 15.49 -13.86 -37.63
C GLY A 13 14.49 -13.91 -36.48
N GLY A 14 14.54 -14.98 -35.68
CA GLY A 14 13.61 -15.21 -34.58
C GLY A 14 13.74 -14.15 -33.49
N GLN A 15 12.82 -13.18 -33.47
CA GLN A 15 12.66 -12.26 -32.34
C GLN A 15 12.30 -13.06 -31.10
N GLN A 16 13.05 -12.90 -30.01
CA GLN A 16 12.56 -13.33 -28.70
C GLN A 16 11.26 -12.56 -28.40
N PRO A 17 10.19 -13.23 -27.93
CA PRO A 17 8.93 -12.54 -27.66
C PRO A 17 9.17 -11.47 -26.59
N GLN A 18 8.94 -10.20 -26.94
CA GLN A 18 9.08 -9.11 -25.98
C GLN A 18 8.19 -9.39 -24.77
N LYS A 19 8.79 -9.46 -23.57
CA LYS A 19 8.06 -9.71 -22.34
C LYS A 19 7.11 -8.53 -22.08
N HIS A 20 5.85 -8.72 -22.44
CA HIS A 20 4.78 -7.77 -22.17
C HIS A 20 4.44 -7.75 -20.68
N TYR A 21 4.04 -6.59 -20.16
CA TYR A 21 3.77 -6.37 -18.75
C TYR A 21 2.39 -5.69 -18.58
N GLY A 22 1.54 -6.27 -17.72
CA GLY A 22 0.21 -5.73 -17.43
C GLY A 22 -0.89 -6.28 -18.33
N ILE A 23 -2.12 -5.81 -18.12
CA ILE A 23 -3.32 -6.24 -18.85
C ILE A 23 -3.58 -5.51 -20.17
N THR A 24 -2.75 -4.52 -20.52
CA THR A 24 -2.86 -3.71 -21.75
C THR A 24 -1.48 -3.41 -22.31
N SER A 25 -1.39 -3.10 -23.61
CA SER A 25 -0.22 -2.46 -24.22
C SER A 25 0.27 -1.24 -23.42
N SER A 26 1.58 -0.99 -23.49
CA SER A 26 2.22 0.23 -22.99
C SER A 26 1.70 1.47 -23.73
N ILE A 27 1.56 2.61 -23.04
CA ILE A 27 1.22 3.89 -23.67
C ILE A 27 2.41 4.46 -24.45
N SER A 28 3.64 4.23 -23.99
CA SER A 28 4.83 4.60 -24.74
C SER A 28 6.05 3.72 -24.41
N MET A 29 6.76 3.29 -25.45
CA MET A 29 8.06 2.61 -25.37
C MET A 29 9.24 3.59 -25.46
N ALA A 30 9.00 4.91 -25.42
CA ALA A 30 10.06 5.91 -25.54
C ALA A 30 11.09 5.78 -24.41
N PHE A 31 12.37 5.79 -24.78
CA PHE A 31 13.50 5.86 -23.86
C PHE A 31 13.65 7.29 -23.29
N PRO A 32 14.27 7.45 -22.11
CA PRO A 32 14.57 8.76 -21.55
C PRO A 32 15.55 9.55 -22.44
N ARG A 33 15.48 10.87 -22.35
CA ARG A 33 16.51 11.78 -22.85
C ARG A 33 17.39 12.21 -21.67
N GLU A 34 18.55 12.78 -21.96
CA GLU A 34 19.49 13.28 -20.94
C GLU A 34 18.83 14.22 -19.91
N VAL A 35 17.95 15.11 -20.36
CA VAL A 35 17.18 16.00 -19.45
C VAL A 35 16.28 15.24 -18.46
N ASP A 36 15.74 14.08 -18.86
CA ASP A 36 14.88 13.25 -17.99
C ASP A 36 15.73 12.54 -16.91
N HIS A 37 17.00 12.21 -17.20
CA HIS A 37 17.98 11.76 -16.21
C HIS A 37 18.37 12.89 -15.25
N GLN A 38 18.62 14.11 -15.74
CA GLN A 38 18.93 15.28 -14.91
C GLN A 38 17.78 15.61 -13.94
N TYR A 39 16.52 15.57 -14.39
CA TYR A 39 15.37 15.70 -13.51
C TYR A 39 15.24 14.54 -12.50
N THR A 40 15.68 13.33 -12.86
CA THR A 40 15.71 12.17 -11.95
C THR A 40 16.79 12.33 -10.87
N HIS A 41 17.97 12.88 -11.19
CA HIS A 41 18.97 13.26 -10.19
C HIS A 41 18.41 14.34 -9.24
N LYS A 42 17.83 15.42 -9.77
CA LYS A 42 17.18 16.47 -8.96
C LYS A 42 16.06 15.93 -8.05
N LEU A 43 15.32 14.90 -8.49
CA LEU A 43 14.31 14.23 -7.68
C LEU A 43 14.94 13.51 -6.48
N SER A 44 16.03 12.76 -6.70
CA SER A 44 16.78 12.09 -5.63
C SER A 44 17.33 13.08 -4.60
N GLU A 45 17.97 14.16 -5.05
CA GLU A 45 18.51 15.19 -4.14
C GLU A 45 17.41 15.89 -3.33
N ALA A 46 16.27 16.21 -3.95
CA ALA A 46 15.13 16.79 -3.25
C ALA A 46 14.47 15.84 -2.23
N MET A 47 14.75 14.54 -2.31
CA MET A 47 14.24 13.53 -1.39
C MET A 47 15.17 13.23 -0.21
N LYS A 48 16.50 13.36 -0.36
CA LYS A 48 17.49 13.07 0.72
C LYS A 48 17.15 13.73 2.07
N PRO A 49 16.76 15.03 2.15
CA PRO A 49 16.45 15.69 3.44
C PRO A 49 15.24 15.13 4.20
N PHE A 50 14.46 14.23 3.60
CA PHE A 50 13.28 13.61 4.21
C PHE A 50 13.54 12.21 4.79
N GLY A 51 14.79 11.74 4.83
CA GLY A 51 15.14 10.42 5.40
C GLY A 51 14.55 9.22 4.63
N VAL A 52 14.21 9.43 3.36
CA VAL A 52 13.58 8.38 2.52
C VAL A 52 14.58 7.46 1.83
N PHE A 53 15.86 7.58 2.15
CA PHE A 53 16.91 6.61 1.90
C PHE A 53 17.49 6.21 3.26
N GLU A 54 17.84 4.94 3.39
CA GLU A 54 18.47 4.36 4.59
C GLU A 54 19.96 4.16 4.29
N ASP A 55 20.82 4.25 5.32
CA ASP A 55 22.27 4.12 5.10
C ASP A 55 22.68 2.65 4.98
N GLU A 56 23.81 2.37 4.33
CA GLU A 56 24.32 1.00 4.16
C GLU A 56 24.57 0.30 5.50
N ASP A 57 25.00 1.01 6.54
CA ASP A 57 25.20 0.46 7.88
C ASP A 57 23.87 0.05 8.54
N GLU A 58 22.82 0.87 8.41
CA GLU A 58 21.46 0.52 8.86
C GLU A 58 20.90 -0.68 8.09
N LEU A 59 21.16 -0.76 6.77
CA LEU A 59 20.76 -1.89 5.94
C LEU A 59 21.48 -3.19 6.33
N ASN A 60 22.79 -3.13 6.57
CA ASN A 60 23.60 -4.25 7.05
C ASN A 60 23.14 -4.73 8.44
N HIS A 61 22.80 -3.80 9.34
CA HIS A 61 22.23 -4.14 10.65
C HIS A 61 20.92 -4.92 10.53
N ARG A 62 20.00 -4.47 9.66
CA ARG A 62 18.75 -5.20 9.36
C ARG A 62 18.99 -6.60 8.81
N LEU A 63 20.01 -6.77 7.94
CA LEU A 63 20.38 -8.08 7.41
C LEU A 63 20.93 -9.01 8.51
N ALA A 64 21.75 -8.50 9.43
CA ALA A 64 22.26 -9.26 10.57
C ALA A 64 21.14 -9.71 11.52
N VAL A 65 20.21 -8.81 11.85
CA VAL A 65 19.03 -9.10 12.69
C VAL A 65 18.11 -10.14 12.03
N LEU A 66 17.87 -10.04 10.72
CA LEU A 66 17.12 -11.07 9.98
C LEU A 66 17.84 -12.42 9.94
N GLY A 67 19.18 -12.41 9.87
CA GLY A 67 20.00 -13.61 10.02
C GLY A 67 19.79 -14.30 11.37
N LYS A 68 19.97 -13.56 12.49
CA LYS A 68 19.72 -14.06 13.86
C LYS A 68 18.31 -14.64 13.98
N LEU A 69 17.28 -13.88 13.57
CA LEU A 69 15.88 -14.30 13.71
C LEU A 69 15.55 -15.55 12.89
N ASN A 70 16.11 -15.69 11.70
CA ASN A 70 15.94 -16.90 10.87
C ASN A 70 16.62 -18.12 11.50
N THR A 71 17.73 -17.95 12.21
CA THR A 71 18.34 -19.01 13.03
C THR A 71 17.42 -19.42 14.18
N PHE A 72 16.89 -18.46 14.96
CA PHE A 72 15.93 -18.76 16.04
C PHE A 72 14.71 -19.53 15.55
N VAL A 73 14.19 -19.22 14.34
CA VAL A 73 13.08 -19.96 13.71
C VAL A 73 13.48 -21.38 13.32
N LYS A 74 14.69 -21.61 12.77
CA LYS A 74 15.17 -22.97 12.44
C LYS A 74 15.42 -23.81 13.70
N GLU A 75 16.00 -23.24 14.74
CA GLU A 75 16.16 -23.89 16.06
C GLU A 75 14.80 -24.31 16.65
N TRP A 76 13.86 -23.36 16.76
CA TRP A 76 12.54 -23.60 17.32
C TRP A 76 11.75 -24.68 16.57
N ILE A 77 11.83 -24.71 15.24
CA ILE A 77 11.17 -25.75 14.44
C ILE A 77 11.82 -27.12 14.67
N ALA A 78 13.13 -27.19 14.97
CA ALA A 78 13.77 -28.43 15.40
C ALA A 78 13.33 -28.86 16.82
N GLU A 79 13.32 -27.94 17.80
CA GLU A 79 12.85 -28.17 19.18
C GLU A 79 11.41 -28.72 19.22
N ILE A 80 10.51 -28.16 18.41
CA ILE A 80 9.12 -28.66 18.26
C ILE A 80 9.07 -30.01 17.53
N SER A 81 10.00 -30.27 16.62
CA SER A 81 10.07 -31.56 15.91
C SER A 81 10.54 -32.70 16.82
N GLU A 82 11.51 -32.42 17.72
CA GLU A 82 11.94 -33.32 18.79
C GLU A 82 10.81 -33.57 19.79
N THR A 83 10.15 -32.51 20.27
CA THR A 83 8.99 -32.60 21.18
C THR A 83 7.86 -33.44 20.58
N LYS A 84 7.64 -33.35 19.27
CA LYS A 84 6.63 -34.15 18.53
C LYS A 84 7.18 -35.50 18.03
N ASN A 85 8.30 -35.95 18.59
CA ASN A 85 8.89 -37.30 18.43
C ASN A 85 9.14 -37.70 16.96
N LEU A 86 9.55 -36.75 16.12
CA LEU A 86 9.96 -37.03 14.75
C LEU A 86 11.33 -37.73 14.70
N PRO A 87 11.62 -38.55 13.66
CA PRO A 87 12.93 -39.17 13.51
C PRO A 87 14.06 -38.14 13.42
N PRO A 88 15.25 -38.37 14.01
CA PRO A 88 16.40 -37.45 13.92
C PRO A 88 16.78 -37.07 12.48
N SER A 89 16.71 -38.02 11.55
CA SER A 89 16.92 -37.79 10.11
C SER A 89 15.91 -36.82 9.47
N THR A 90 14.69 -36.76 10.01
CA THR A 90 13.67 -35.77 9.62
C THR A 90 13.92 -34.43 10.29
N ILE A 91 14.30 -34.43 11.58
CA ILE A 91 14.61 -33.20 12.34
C ILE A 91 15.76 -32.42 11.67
N THR A 92 16.87 -33.08 11.32
CA THR A 92 18.00 -32.43 10.61
C THR A 92 17.58 -31.77 9.29
N ASN A 93 16.54 -32.27 8.64
CA ASN A 93 16.07 -31.84 7.32
C ASN A 93 14.72 -31.09 7.37
N VAL A 94 14.23 -30.71 8.55
CA VAL A 94 12.91 -30.07 8.71
C VAL A 94 12.87 -28.67 8.10
N GLY A 95 13.99 -27.95 8.16
CA GLY A 95 14.12 -26.59 7.68
C GLY A 95 13.25 -25.61 8.48
N GLY A 96 12.69 -24.63 7.78
CA GLY A 96 12.01 -23.48 8.37
C GLY A 96 12.66 -22.20 7.85
N LYS A 97 11.88 -21.16 7.57
CA LYS A 97 12.41 -19.98 6.87
C LYS A 97 11.59 -18.73 7.14
N ILE A 98 12.29 -17.60 7.26
CA ILE A 98 11.67 -16.27 7.26
C ILE A 98 11.63 -15.70 5.85
N PHE A 99 10.49 -15.13 5.48
CA PHE A 99 10.30 -14.35 4.27
C PHE A 99 9.93 -12.92 4.66
N THR A 100 10.70 -11.93 4.21
CA THR A 100 10.30 -10.52 4.35
C THR A 100 9.31 -10.12 3.26
N PHE A 101 8.39 -9.23 3.58
CA PHE A 101 7.45 -8.67 2.63
C PHE A 101 7.35 -7.13 2.74
N GLY A 102 6.30 -6.56 2.17
CA GLY A 102 5.93 -5.16 2.39
C GLY A 102 7.04 -4.17 2.05
N SER A 103 7.26 -3.19 2.93
CA SER A 103 8.02 -1.99 2.56
C SER A 103 9.53 -2.23 2.45
N TYR A 104 10.07 -3.10 3.31
CA TYR A 104 11.47 -3.54 3.30
C TYR A 104 11.80 -4.43 2.09
N ARG A 105 11.00 -5.48 1.84
CA ARG A 105 11.21 -6.41 0.70
C ARG A 105 11.13 -5.72 -0.67
N LEU A 106 10.26 -4.73 -0.81
CA LEU A 106 10.21 -3.89 -2.03
C LEU A 106 11.48 -3.05 -2.23
N GLY A 107 12.27 -2.80 -1.18
CA GLY A 107 13.41 -1.89 -1.21
C GLY A 107 12.99 -0.42 -1.21
N VAL A 108 11.91 -0.08 -0.47
CA VAL A 108 11.34 1.28 -0.38
C VAL A 108 10.97 1.69 1.06
N HIS A 109 11.54 1.01 2.06
CA HIS A 109 11.48 1.39 3.47
C HIS A 109 12.28 2.67 3.74
N THR A 110 11.93 3.40 4.79
CA THR A 110 12.61 4.63 5.23
C THR A 110 13.37 4.36 6.53
N LYS A 111 14.26 5.27 6.94
CA LYS A 111 14.89 5.17 8.27
C LYS A 111 13.82 5.03 9.36
N GLY A 112 14.09 4.21 10.36
CA GLY A 112 13.14 3.88 11.43
C GLY A 112 11.87 3.13 11.00
N ALA A 113 11.80 2.61 9.77
CA ALA A 113 10.69 1.75 9.36
C ALA A 113 10.79 0.34 9.97
N ASP A 114 9.62 -0.28 10.09
CA ASP A 114 9.35 -1.66 10.47
C ASP A 114 9.84 -2.69 9.43
N ILE A 115 10.06 -3.93 9.88
CA ILE A 115 10.26 -5.09 9.00
C ILE A 115 9.03 -6.01 9.07
N ASP A 116 8.24 -5.96 8.01
CA ASP A 116 7.24 -6.96 7.63
C ASP A 116 7.90 -8.35 7.42
N ALA A 117 7.66 -9.32 8.31
CA ALA A 117 8.26 -10.65 8.26
C ALA A 117 7.24 -11.80 8.40
N LEU A 118 7.49 -12.94 7.74
CA LEU A 118 6.67 -14.14 7.79
C LEU A 118 7.52 -15.36 8.15
N CYS A 119 7.25 -15.97 9.30
CA CYS A 119 7.73 -17.30 9.64
C CYS A 119 6.93 -18.35 8.86
N VAL A 120 7.62 -19.16 8.05
CA VAL A 120 7.05 -20.29 7.30
C VAL A 120 7.52 -21.61 7.90
N SER A 121 6.56 -22.42 8.36
CA SER A 121 6.79 -23.67 9.10
C SER A 121 6.15 -24.91 8.41
N PRO A 122 6.65 -26.12 8.69
CA PRO A 122 6.07 -27.37 8.20
C PRO A 122 4.79 -27.75 8.96
N ARG A 123 4.04 -28.72 8.41
CA ARG A 123 2.67 -29.09 8.81
C ARG A 123 2.45 -29.46 10.29
N HIS A 124 3.48 -29.89 11.01
CA HIS A 124 3.40 -30.31 12.42
C HIS A 124 3.64 -29.18 13.43
N VAL A 125 4.12 -28.02 12.98
CA VAL A 125 4.30 -26.83 13.81
C VAL A 125 3.04 -25.99 13.72
N GLU A 126 2.32 -25.82 14.82
CA GLU A 126 0.99 -25.23 14.89
C GLU A 126 1.04 -23.73 15.26
N ARG A 127 -0.12 -23.05 15.17
CA ARG A 127 -0.21 -21.61 15.48
C ARG A 127 -0.11 -21.33 17.00
N THR A 128 -0.57 -22.28 17.82
CA THR A 128 -0.34 -22.31 19.27
C THR A 128 1.15 -22.40 19.57
N ASP A 129 1.87 -23.37 18.98
CA ASP A 129 3.33 -23.48 19.16
C ASP A 129 4.04 -22.12 18.91
N PHE A 130 3.60 -21.34 17.90
CA PHE A 130 4.16 -20.02 17.60
C PHE A 130 3.84 -18.95 18.67
N PHE A 131 2.60 -18.88 19.16
CA PHE A 131 2.22 -17.89 20.18
C PHE A 131 2.61 -18.28 21.62
N ASP A 132 2.82 -19.57 21.89
CA ASP A 132 3.26 -20.10 23.18
C ASP A 132 4.79 -20.25 23.21
N SER A 133 5.33 -21.26 22.51
CA SER A 133 6.72 -21.69 22.64
C SER A 133 7.72 -20.78 21.93
N PHE A 134 7.40 -20.27 20.73
CA PHE A 134 8.31 -19.33 20.05
C PHE A 134 8.32 -17.97 20.76
N PHE A 135 7.15 -17.48 21.19
CA PHE A 135 7.04 -16.28 22.03
C PHE A 135 7.87 -16.43 23.32
N ALA A 136 7.80 -17.58 23.99
CA ALA A 136 8.64 -17.87 25.16
C ALA A 136 10.13 -17.88 24.83
N LYS A 137 10.56 -18.51 23.71
CA LYS A 137 11.97 -18.50 23.25
C LYS A 137 12.44 -17.07 22.98
N LEU A 138 11.69 -16.25 22.23
CA LEU A 138 12.02 -14.84 21.96
C LEU A 138 12.19 -14.02 23.26
N LYS A 139 11.37 -14.31 24.29
CA LYS A 139 11.42 -13.61 25.59
C LYS A 139 12.69 -13.88 26.40
N LEU A 140 13.50 -14.89 26.04
CA LEU A 140 14.77 -15.21 26.72
C LEU A 140 15.98 -14.39 26.22
N HIS A 141 15.85 -13.66 25.11
CA HIS A 141 16.95 -12.90 24.51
C HIS A 141 16.89 -11.42 24.92
N GLU A 142 17.94 -10.91 25.58
CA GLU A 142 18.03 -9.50 26.04
C GLU A 142 17.99 -8.45 24.90
N GLU A 143 18.32 -8.89 23.68
CA GLU A 143 18.28 -8.12 22.44
C GLU A 143 16.83 -7.83 21.99
N ILE A 144 15.84 -8.57 22.51
CA ILE A 144 14.43 -8.50 22.16
C ILE A 144 13.67 -7.72 23.23
N LYS A 145 13.03 -6.63 22.81
CA LYS A 145 12.27 -5.69 23.64
C LYS A 145 10.87 -5.49 23.08
N ASP A 146 10.00 -4.88 23.86
CA ASP A 146 8.63 -4.48 23.44
C ASP A 146 7.78 -5.64 22.87
N LEU A 147 8.07 -6.88 23.31
CA LEU A 147 7.52 -8.13 22.80
C LEU A 147 6.06 -8.33 23.22
N ARG A 148 5.16 -8.36 22.23
CA ARG A 148 3.71 -8.52 22.40
C ARG A 148 3.10 -9.39 21.30
N ALA A 149 2.13 -10.22 21.66
CA ALA A 149 1.36 -11.05 20.73
C ALA A 149 -0.02 -10.44 20.48
N VAL A 150 -0.54 -10.59 19.26
CA VAL A 150 -1.92 -10.21 18.90
C VAL A 150 -2.52 -11.34 18.04
N GLU A 151 -3.05 -12.39 18.69
CA GLU A 151 -3.61 -13.54 17.96
C GLU A 151 -4.97 -13.23 17.30
N ASP A 152 -5.86 -12.50 17.96
CA ASP A 152 -7.22 -12.19 17.46
C ASP A 152 -7.26 -11.16 16.31
N ALA A 153 -6.10 -10.71 15.84
CA ALA A 153 -6.00 -9.84 14.68
C ALA A 153 -6.47 -10.53 13.39
N PHE A 154 -6.96 -9.73 12.43
CA PHE A 154 -7.37 -10.22 11.10
C PHE A 154 -6.28 -11.04 10.40
N VAL A 155 -5.01 -10.71 10.66
CA VAL A 155 -3.83 -11.55 10.45
C VAL A 155 -3.07 -11.63 11.78
N PRO A 156 -2.95 -12.81 12.42
CA PRO A 156 -2.26 -12.96 13.70
C PRO A 156 -0.77 -12.60 13.61
N VAL A 157 -0.25 -11.86 14.59
CA VAL A 157 1.12 -11.29 14.56
C VAL A 157 1.78 -11.29 15.95
N ILE A 158 3.09 -11.53 16.00
CA ILE A 158 3.95 -11.15 17.14
C ILE A 158 4.72 -9.89 16.75
N LYS A 159 4.66 -8.86 17.58
CA LYS A 159 5.35 -7.57 17.39
C LYS A 159 6.43 -7.43 18.45
N PHE A 160 7.64 -7.03 18.06
CA PHE A 160 8.77 -6.85 18.97
C PHE A 160 9.83 -5.95 18.36
N LYS A 161 10.80 -5.56 19.20
CA LYS A 161 11.95 -4.73 18.83
C LYS A 161 13.23 -5.53 19.04
N PHE A 162 13.84 -6.00 17.96
CA PHE A 162 15.09 -6.77 17.99
C PHE A 162 16.25 -5.83 17.66
N ASP A 163 17.16 -5.62 18.62
CA ASP A 163 18.40 -4.84 18.43
C ASP A 163 18.12 -3.42 17.87
N GLY A 164 17.07 -2.79 18.41
CA GLY A 164 16.59 -1.46 17.99
C GLY A 164 15.61 -1.44 16.82
N ILE A 165 15.47 -2.52 16.04
CA ILE A 165 14.60 -2.59 14.86
C ILE A 165 13.24 -3.19 15.23
N GLU A 166 12.15 -2.53 14.82
CA GLU A 166 10.78 -3.04 14.99
C GLU A 166 10.45 -4.10 13.92
N ILE A 167 9.90 -5.23 14.35
CA ILE A 167 9.59 -6.40 13.53
C ILE A 167 8.13 -6.82 13.77
N ASP A 168 7.39 -6.96 12.67
CA ASP A 168 6.04 -7.53 12.61
C ASP A 168 6.14 -8.95 12.05
N LEU A 169 6.16 -9.95 12.93
CA LEU A 169 6.31 -11.35 12.53
C LEU A 169 4.96 -12.08 12.46
N LEU A 170 4.55 -12.39 11.24
CA LEU A 170 3.42 -13.26 10.92
C LEU A 170 3.83 -14.74 10.94
N PHE A 171 2.84 -15.63 11.01
CA PHE A 171 3.04 -17.09 10.95
C PHE A 171 2.12 -17.78 9.94
N ALA A 172 2.74 -18.59 9.08
CA ALA A 172 2.06 -19.50 8.16
C ALA A 172 2.64 -20.94 8.21
N ARG A 173 1.77 -21.89 8.53
CA ARG A 173 2.02 -23.33 8.42
C ARG A 173 1.69 -23.81 7.00
N LEU A 174 2.62 -24.48 6.33
CA LEU A 174 2.37 -25.10 5.02
C LEU A 174 2.07 -26.60 5.14
N ALA A 175 1.37 -27.14 4.16
CA ALA A 175 1.03 -28.57 4.07
C ALA A 175 2.23 -29.47 3.65
N LEU A 176 3.45 -29.09 4.03
CA LEU A 176 4.72 -29.75 3.69
C LEU A 176 5.32 -30.44 4.93
N GLN A 177 6.13 -31.49 4.74
CA GLN A 177 6.83 -32.17 5.85
C GLN A 177 8.09 -31.41 6.30
N SER A 178 8.74 -30.73 5.36
CA SER A 178 9.89 -29.85 5.57
C SER A 178 9.76 -28.60 4.68
N ILE A 179 10.50 -27.55 5.03
CA ILE A 179 10.51 -26.27 4.31
C ILE A 179 11.88 -26.08 3.64
N PRO A 180 11.99 -26.25 2.31
CA PRO A 180 13.27 -26.16 1.61
C PRO A 180 13.71 -24.70 1.44
N ASP A 181 15.01 -24.44 1.50
CA ASP A 181 15.56 -23.07 1.44
C ASP A 181 15.28 -22.35 0.10
N ASN A 182 15.01 -23.08 -0.98
CA ASN A 182 14.63 -22.54 -2.29
C ASN A 182 13.11 -22.38 -2.53
N LEU A 183 12.27 -22.53 -1.50
CA LEU A 183 10.81 -22.39 -1.60
C LEU A 183 10.37 -21.03 -2.18
N ASP A 184 9.50 -21.06 -3.21
CA ASP A 184 8.80 -19.91 -3.79
C ASP A 184 7.33 -19.93 -3.38
N LEU A 185 6.89 -18.92 -2.61
CA LEU A 185 5.53 -18.86 -2.06
C LEU A 185 4.46 -18.48 -3.09
N ARG A 186 4.83 -18.07 -4.31
CA ARG A 186 3.89 -17.62 -5.36
C ARG A 186 3.02 -18.74 -5.92
N GLY A 187 3.45 -20.00 -5.84
CA GLY A 187 2.66 -21.14 -6.33
C GLY A 187 1.36 -21.35 -5.56
N ASP A 188 0.22 -21.27 -6.24
CA ASP A 188 -1.13 -21.50 -5.67
C ASP A 188 -1.31 -22.88 -5.00
N SER A 189 -0.54 -23.87 -5.43
CA SER A 189 -0.44 -25.18 -4.77
C SER A 189 -0.16 -25.10 -3.27
N HIS A 190 0.55 -24.06 -2.80
CA HIS A 190 0.87 -23.88 -1.38
C HIS A 190 -0.32 -23.39 -0.54
N LEU A 191 -1.41 -22.90 -1.14
CA LEU A 191 -2.62 -22.48 -0.43
C LEU A 191 -3.62 -23.63 -0.18
N ARG A 192 -3.37 -24.82 -0.73
CA ARG A 192 -4.26 -25.99 -0.62
C ARG A 192 -4.40 -26.45 0.83
N ASN A 193 -5.65 -26.58 1.28
CA ASN A 193 -6.03 -27.09 2.60
C ASN A 193 -5.42 -26.30 3.79
N LEU A 194 -5.07 -25.03 3.60
CA LEU A 194 -4.63 -24.15 4.68
C LEU A 194 -5.81 -23.46 5.37
N ASP A 195 -5.65 -23.12 6.65
CA ASP A 195 -6.59 -22.24 7.33
C ASP A 195 -6.50 -20.80 6.81
N ILE A 196 -7.63 -20.08 6.90
CA ILE A 196 -7.73 -18.71 6.38
C ILE A 196 -6.76 -17.72 7.02
N ARG A 197 -6.26 -17.98 8.24
CA ARG A 197 -5.26 -17.13 8.91
C ARG A 197 -3.89 -17.32 8.24
N CYS A 198 -3.47 -18.57 7.97
CA CYS A 198 -2.27 -18.86 7.17
C CYS A 198 -2.32 -18.28 5.75
N ILE A 199 -3.47 -18.39 5.06
CA ILE A 199 -3.65 -17.83 3.71
C ILE A 199 -3.45 -16.30 3.72
N ARG A 200 -4.05 -15.60 4.69
CA ARG A 200 -3.86 -14.15 4.86
C ARG A 200 -2.40 -13.78 5.15
N SER A 201 -1.71 -14.56 5.99
CA SER A 201 -0.28 -14.36 6.29
C SER A 201 0.61 -14.54 5.05
N LEU A 202 0.35 -15.55 4.22
CA LEU A 202 1.09 -15.80 2.97
C LEU A 202 0.89 -14.71 1.92
N ASN A 203 -0.30 -14.09 1.87
CA ASN A 203 -0.62 -13.08 0.88
C ASN A 203 0.28 -11.85 0.93
N GLY A 204 0.81 -11.46 2.11
CA GLY A 204 1.79 -10.37 2.22
C GLY A 204 3.04 -10.60 1.35
N CYS A 205 3.65 -11.78 1.49
CA CYS A 205 4.79 -12.20 0.67
C CYS A 205 4.42 -12.36 -0.81
N ARG A 206 3.34 -13.10 -1.10
CA ARG A 206 2.89 -13.39 -2.47
C ARG A 206 2.62 -12.12 -3.29
N VAL A 207 1.91 -11.15 -2.71
CA VAL A 207 1.63 -9.87 -3.37
C VAL A 207 2.90 -9.04 -3.59
N THR A 208 3.81 -9.06 -2.62
CA THR A 208 5.06 -8.28 -2.70
C THR A 208 5.97 -8.78 -3.83
N ASP A 209 6.17 -10.10 -3.92
CA ASP A 209 7.02 -10.68 -4.97
C ASP A 209 6.36 -10.68 -6.35
N GLU A 210 5.02 -10.81 -6.45
CA GLU A 210 4.32 -10.57 -7.71
C GLU A 210 4.48 -9.12 -8.20
N ILE A 211 4.38 -8.11 -7.32
CA ILE A 211 4.65 -6.70 -7.70
C ILE A 211 6.07 -6.55 -8.27
N LEU A 212 7.08 -7.17 -7.65
CA LEU A 212 8.47 -7.14 -8.12
C LEU A 212 8.69 -7.94 -9.42
N TYR A 213 7.82 -8.91 -9.75
CA TYR A 213 7.87 -9.66 -11.00
C TYR A 213 7.11 -8.98 -12.15
N LEU A 214 6.10 -8.16 -11.83
CA LEU A 214 5.18 -7.48 -12.75
C LEU A 214 5.62 -6.06 -13.13
N VAL A 215 6.82 -5.62 -12.74
CA VAL A 215 7.46 -4.37 -13.19
C VAL A 215 8.62 -4.61 -14.16
N PRO A 216 8.79 -3.76 -15.20
CA PRO A 216 9.85 -3.91 -16.20
C PRO A 216 11.23 -3.50 -15.69
N ASN A 217 11.31 -2.47 -14.83
CA ASN A 217 12.56 -2.02 -14.20
C ASN A 217 12.33 -1.79 -12.71
N LYS A 218 13.06 -2.51 -11.85
CA LYS A 218 12.89 -2.50 -10.39
C LYS A 218 13.41 -1.21 -9.74
N GLU A 219 14.48 -0.62 -10.25
CA GLU A 219 15.10 0.57 -9.64
C GLU A 219 14.32 1.85 -9.97
N ASN A 220 13.86 1.98 -11.21
CA ASN A 220 12.92 3.05 -11.59
C ASN A 220 11.61 2.95 -10.78
N PHE A 221 11.06 1.73 -10.63
CA PHE A 221 9.91 1.47 -9.75
C PHE A 221 10.18 1.89 -8.29
N ARG A 222 11.31 1.47 -7.70
CA ARG A 222 11.70 1.80 -6.32
C ARG A 222 11.82 3.30 -6.10
N LEU A 223 12.52 4.01 -6.99
CA LEU A 223 12.75 5.45 -6.86
C LEU A 223 11.45 6.25 -7.03
N THR A 224 10.61 5.90 -8.00
CA THR A 224 9.26 6.48 -8.12
C THR A 224 8.38 6.17 -6.91
N LEU A 225 8.43 4.95 -6.37
CA LEU A 225 7.62 4.58 -5.20
C LEU A 225 8.10 5.27 -3.91
N ARG A 226 9.41 5.51 -3.72
CA ARG A 226 9.92 6.38 -2.64
C ARG A 226 9.34 7.80 -2.77
N ALA A 227 9.35 8.38 -3.98
CA ALA A 227 8.77 9.70 -4.24
C ALA A 227 7.25 9.77 -4.00
N ILE A 228 6.48 8.80 -4.48
CA ILE A 228 5.02 8.74 -4.29
C ILE A 228 4.64 8.46 -2.82
N LYS A 229 5.37 7.61 -2.10
CA LYS A 229 5.17 7.41 -0.64
C LYS A 229 5.45 8.70 0.14
N LEU A 230 6.53 9.42 -0.18
CA LEU A 230 6.85 10.72 0.43
C LEU A 230 5.76 11.74 0.15
N TRP A 231 5.37 11.90 -1.12
CA TRP A 231 4.27 12.78 -1.53
C TRP A 231 2.98 12.44 -0.78
N ALA A 232 2.50 11.20 -0.81
CA ALA A 232 1.25 10.80 -0.18
C ALA A 232 1.24 11.04 1.35
N LYS A 233 2.36 10.76 2.05
CA LYS A 233 2.53 11.13 3.47
C LYS A 233 2.48 12.65 3.66
N ARG A 234 3.26 13.42 2.91
CA ARG A 234 3.32 14.90 3.02
C ARG A 234 2.01 15.59 2.64
N ARG A 235 1.19 14.99 1.78
CA ARG A 235 -0.12 15.49 1.36
C ARG A 235 -1.28 15.05 2.26
N GLY A 236 -1.05 14.22 3.27
CA GLY A 236 -2.07 13.79 4.23
C GLY A 236 -3.04 12.74 3.66
N ILE A 237 -2.59 11.91 2.73
CA ILE A 237 -3.42 10.89 2.04
C ILE A 237 -2.82 9.48 2.12
N TYR A 238 -2.09 9.19 3.21
CA TYR A 238 -1.46 7.89 3.47
C TYR A 238 -1.99 7.29 4.80
N SER A 239 -3.12 6.58 4.73
CA SER A 239 -3.62 5.70 5.81
C SER A 239 -4.79 4.85 5.30
N ASN A 240 -4.62 3.53 5.23
CA ASN A 240 -5.72 2.61 4.89
C ASN A 240 -6.82 2.58 5.98
N MET A 241 -6.43 2.80 7.24
CA MET A 241 -7.36 2.77 8.38
C MET A 241 -8.39 3.91 8.30
N LEU A 242 -7.97 5.07 7.78
CA LEU A 242 -8.77 6.28 7.63
C LEU A 242 -9.41 6.43 6.23
N GLY A 243 -9.35 5.38 5.39
CA GLY A 243 -9.97 5.38 4.06
C GLY A 243 -9.14 5.98 2.93
N PHE A 244 -7.86 6.29 3.17
CA PHE A 244 -6.91 6.61 2.11
C PHE A 244 -6.13 5.35 1.67
N LEU A 245 -5.08 5.51 0.86
CA LEU A 245 -4.26 4.38 0.39
C LEU A 245 -3.14 4.02 1.38
N GLY A 246 -2.97 2.72 1.62
CA GLY A 246 -1.81 2.15 2.32
C GLY A 246 -0.63 1.86 1.37
N GLY A 247 0.51 1.43 1.94
CA GLY A 247 1.76 1.23 1.20
C GLY A 247 1.67 0.28 0.01
N VAL A 248 0.97 -0.85 0.15
CA VAL A 248 0.77 -1.82 -0.95
C VAL A 248 -0.08 -1.24 -2.08
N SER A 249 -1.11 -0.45 -1.77
CA SER A 249 -1.97 0.20 -2.76
C SER A 249 -1.19 1.23 -3.58
N TRP A 250 -0.35 2.04 -2.93
CA TRP A 250 0.59 2.94 -3.61
C TRP A 250 1.62 2.19 -4.47
N ALA A 251 2.15 1.06 -3.98
CA ALA A 251 3.05 0.21 -4.75
C ALA A 251 2.38 -0.32 -6.03
N MET A 252 1.12 -0.74 -5.96
CA MET A 252 0.38 -1.22 -7.14
C MET A 252 0.05 -0.11 -8.15
N LEU A 253 -0.29 1.10 -7.70
CA LEU A 253 -0.46 2.24 -8.61
C LEU A 253 0.85 2.61 -9.35
N VAL A 254 1.98 2.64 -8.62
CA VAL A 254 3.29 2.91 -9.22
C VAL A 254 3.72 1.79 -10.17
N ALA A 255 3.54 0.52 -9.78
CA ALA A 255 3.80 -0.63 -10.65
C ALA A 255 2.99 -0.54 -11.95
N ARG A 256 1.70 -0.19 -11.89
CA ARG A 256 0.86 -0.01 -13.09
C ARG A 256 1.38 1.12 -13.98
N THR A 257 1.89 2.21 -13.41
CA THR A 257 2.54 3.29 -14.18
C THR A 257 3.80 2.77 -14.89
N CYS A 258 4.64 1.98 -14.22
CA CYS A 258 5.82 1.37 -14.83
C CYS A 258 5.47 0.42 -15.99
N GLN A 259 4.38 -0.35 -15.89
CA GLN A 259 3.90 -1.18 -17.01
C GLN A 259 3.50 -0.36 -18.24
N LEU A 260 2.90 0.81 -18.04
CA LEU A 260 2.44 1.68 -19.12
C LEU A 260 3.58 2.47 -19.81
N TYR A 261 4.73 2.60 -19.15
CA TYR A 261 5.91 3.35 -19.61
C TYR A 261 7.21 2.59 -19.27
N PRO A 262 7.45 1.40 -19.85
CA PRO A 262 8.45 0.45 -19.33
C PRO A 262 9.91 0.92 -19.38
N ASN A 263 10.23 1.80 -20.34
CA ASN A 263 11.58 2.33 -20.53
C ASN A 263 11.83 3.64 -19.77
N ALA A 264 10.82 4.23 -19.12
CA ALA A 264 10.92 5.57 -18.52
C ALA A 264 11.65 5.58 -17.17
N VAL A 265 12.35 6.69 -16.89
CA VAL A 265 13.06 6.97 -15.62
C VAL A 265 12.15 7.60 -14.57
N ALA A 266 12.60 7.61 -13.31
CA ALA A 266 11.73 7.91 -12.18
C ALA A 266 11.07 9.31 -12.22
N ALA A 267 11.76 10.35 -12.71
CA ALA A 267 11.15 11.68 -12.90
C ALA A 267 9.96 11.64 -13.86
N THR A 268 10.14 11.02 -15.02
CA THR A 268 9.08 10.82 -16.02
C THR A 268 7.96 9.96 -15.46
N LEU A 269 8.27 8.88 -14.73
CA LEU A 269 7.28 8.02 -14.10
C LEU A 269 6.46 8.74 -13.02
N VAL A 270 7.04 9.64 -12.22
CA VAL A 270 6.28 10.46 -11.25
C VAL A 270 5.30 11.41 -11.97
N HIS A 271 5.70 12.03 -13.09
CA HIS A 271 4.77 12.80 -13.95
C HIS A 271 3.65 11.92 -14.52
N LYS A 272 4.01 10.77 -15.12
CA LYS A 272 3.05 9.85 -15.73
C LYS A 272 2.08 9.23 -14.73
N PHE A 273 2.51 9.00 -13.49
CA PHE A 273 1.67 8.56 -12.39
C PHE A 273 0.51 9.54 -12.17
N PHE A 274 0.80 10.84 -12.04
CA PHE A 274 -0.25 11.85 -11.89
C PHE A 274 -1.09 12.01 -13.15
N LEU A 275 -0.48 11.96 -14.34
CA LEU A 275 -1.22 12.03 -15.61
C LEU A 275 -2.24 10.89 -15.78
N VAL A 276 -1.89 9.67 -15.35
CA VAL A 276 -2.77 8.50 -15.39
C VAL A 276 -3.86 8.62 -14.32
N PHE A 277 -3.51 8.77 -13.04
CA PHE A 277 -4.49 8.66 -11.95
C PHE A 277 -5.34 9.92 -11.71
N SER A 278 -4.95 11.09 -12.24
CA SER A 278 -5.84 12.27 -12.30
C SER A 278 -6.93 12.17 -13.38
N LYS A 279 -6.77 11.25 -14.33
CA LYS A 279 -7.68 10.97 -15.46
C LYS A 279 -8.31 9.57 -15.42
N TRP A 280 -8.04 8.79 -14.38
CA TRP A 280 -8.54 7.42 -14.26
C TRP A 280 -10.04 7.41 -13.95
N GLU A 281 -10.81 6.66 -14.73
CA GLU A 281 -12.27 6.61 -14.66
C GLU A 281 -12.72 5.66 -13.54
N TRP A 282 -12.64 6.11 -12.29
CA TRP A 282 -13.15 5.37 -11.14
C TRP A 282 -14.67 5.15 -11.25
N PRO A 283 -15.19 3.93 -11.03
CA PRO A 283 -14.58 2.83 -10.27
C PRO A 283 -13.88 1.73 -11.11
N ASN A 284 -13.41 1.99 -12.33
CA ASN A 284 -12.68 0.97 -13.11
C ASN A 284 -11.45 0.47 -12.30
N PRO A 285 -11.21 -0.86 -12.20
CA PRO A 285 -10.19 -1.41 -11.31
C PRO A 285 -8.77 -1.31 -11.85
N VAL A 286 -7.82 -0.99 -10.98
CA VAL A 286 -6.39 -1.09 -11.29
C VAL A 286 -5.92 -2.55 -11.13
N LEU A 287 -5.62 -3.20 -12.24
CA LEU A 287 -5.09 -4.58 -12.32
C LEU A 287 -3.64 -4.59 -12.82
N LEU A 288 -2.78 -5.43 -12.22
CA LEU A 288 -1.37 -5.60 -12.63
C LEU A 288 -1.11 -6.84 -13.51
N LYS A 289 -2.00 -7.81 -13.50
CA LYS A 289 -2.03 -9.02 -14.33
C LYS A 289 -3.49 -9.41 -14.54
N GLN A 290 -3.77 -10.31 -15.48
CA GLN A 290 -5.10 -10.92 -15.54
C GLN A 290 -5.30 -11.75 -14.26
N PRO A 291 -6.52 -11.76 -13.67
CA PRO A 291 -6.87 -12.75 -12.66
C PRO A 291 -6.72 -14.16 -13.25
N GLU A 292 -6.14 -15.06 -12.47
CA GLU A 292 -6.06 -16.48 -12.79
C GLU A 292 -7.12 -17.21 -11.95
N ASP A 293 -7.98 -17.98 -12.60
CA ASP A 293 -8.98 -18.81 -11.93
C ASP A 293 -8.30 -20.00 -11.24
N SER A 294 -8.65 -20.26 -9.98
CA SER A 294 -7.99 -21.25 -9.13
C SER A 294 -9.02 -21.99 -8.28
N ASN A 295 -9.01 -23.32 -8.35
CA ASN A 295 -10.07 -24.23 -7.86
C ASN A 295 -10.15 -24.36 -6.32
N LEU A 296 -9.70 -23.36 -5.57
CA LEU A 296 -9.60 -23.38 -4.10
C LEU A 296 -10.80 -22.73 -3.41
N ASN A 297 -11.77 -22.19 -4.17
CA ASN A 297 -13.01 -21.57 -3.69
C ASN A 297 -12.82 -20.49 -2.61
N LEU A 298 -11.65 -19.83 -2.60
CA LEU A 298 -11.38 -18.71 -1.71
C LEU A 298 -12.11 -17.45 -2.17
N PRO A 299 -12.45 -16.49 -1.28
CA PRO A 299 -13.05 -15.23 -1.69
C PRO A 299 -12.12 -14.43 -2.60
N VAL A 300 -12.55 -14.21 -3.84
CA VAL A 300 -11.89 -13.36 -4.84
C VAL A 300 -12.74 -12.10 -5.07
N TRP A 301 -12.09 -10.96 -5.27
CA TRP A 301 -12.79 -9.73 -5.68
C TRP A 301 -13.25 -9.86 -7.13
N ASP A 302 -14.57 -9.88 -7.33
CA ASP A 302 -15.17 -9.83 -8.67
C ASP A 302 -16.58 -9.20 -8.62
N PRO A 303 -16.74 -7.95 -9.09
CA PRO A 303 -18.03 -7.25 -9.06
C PRO A 303 -19.08 -7.87 -10.01
N ARG A 304 -18.71 -8.78 -10.91
CA ARG A 304 -19.68 -9.52 -11.73
C ARG A 304 -20.51 -10.45 -10.85
N VAL A 305 -19.86 -11.27 -10.04
CA VAL A 305 -20.50 -12.30 -9.21
C VAL A 305 -20.83 -11.85 -7.79
N ASN A 306 -20.05 -10.93 -7.20
CA ASN A 306 -20.27 -10.43 -5.84
C ASN A 306 -20.93 -9.03 -5.86
N PRO A 307 -22.19 -8.87 -5.43
CA PRO A 307 -22.84 -7.56 -5.37
C PRO A 307 -22.16 -6.55 -4.44
N SER A 308 -21.45 -7.00 -3.39
CA SER A 308 -20.75 -6.09 -2.47
C SER A 308 -19.58 -5.38 -3.16
N ASP A 309 -18.87 -6.08 -4.06
CA ASP A 309 -17.70 -5.56 -4.76
C ASP A 309 -18.03 -4.44 -5.76
N ARG A 310 -19.31 -4.35 -6.19
CA ARG A 310 -19.83 -3.30 -7.08
C ARG A 310 -19.84 -1.91 -6.44
N TYR A 311 -19.81 -1.83 -5.10
CA TYR A 311 -19.84 -0.56 -4.37
C TYR A 311 -18.44 0.01 -4.06
N HIS A 312 -17.36 -0.67 -4.45
CA HIS A 312 -16.00 -0.18 -4.22
C HIS A 312 -15.68 1.03 -5.11
N LEU A 313 -15.42 2.18 -4.48
CA LEU A 313 -15.35 3.48 -5.17
C LEU A 313 -14.03 3.77 -5.90
N MET A 314 -12.94 3.08 -5.53
CA MET A 314 -11.59 3.24 -6.07
C MET A 314 -10.81 1.90 -6.00
N PRO A 315 -11.23 0.84 -6.71
CA PRO A 315 -10.66 -0.50 -6.51
C PRO A 315 -9.24 -0.66 -7.09
N ILE A 316 -8.34 -1.18 -6.26
CA ILE A 316 -6.95 -1.51 -6.63
C ILE A 316 -6.70 -2.96 -6.19
N ILE A 317 -6.42 -3.85 -7.14
CA ILE A 317 -6.57 -5.29 -6.91
C ILE A 317 -5.21 -5.98 -6.76
N THR A 318 -5.06 -6.79 -5.72
CA THR A 318 -3.83 -7.54 -5.47
C THR A 318 -3.57 -8.59 -6.56
N PRO A 319 -2.35 -8.68 -7.12
CA PRO A 319 -2.06 -9.59 -8.25
C PRO A 319 -2.09 -11.08 -7.88
N ALA A 320 -1.66 -11.43 -6.68
CA ALA A 320 -1.64 -12.83 -6.23
C ALA A 320 -3.05 -13.34 -5.90
N TYR A 321 -3.34 -14.60 -6.23
CA TYR A 321 -4.55 -15.28 -5.79
C TYR A 321 -4.51 -15.56 -4.26
N PRO A 322 -5.64 -15.50 -3.54
CA PRO A 322 -6.92 -14.94 -3.98
C PRO A 322 -6.84 -13.40 -4.09
N GLN A 323 -7.26 -12.87 -5.24
CA GLN A 323 -7.16 -11.44 -5.54
C GLN A 323 -8.18 -10.67 -4.70
N GLN A 324 -7.76 -9.55 -4.10
CA GLN A 324 -8.58 -8.73 -3.19
C GLN A 324 -8.41 -7.25 -3.50
N ASN A 325 -9.45 -6.46 -3.21
CA ASN A 325 -9.36 -4.99 -3.28
C ASN A 325 -8.58 -4.44 -2.07
N SER A 326 -7.41 -3.83 -2.28
CA SER A 326 -6.59 -3.23 -1.21
C SER A 326 -7.04 -1.83 -0.79
N THR A 327 -8.16 -1.34 -1.34
CA THR A 327 -8.73 0.00 -1.09
C THR A 327 -10.24 -0.03 -0.82
N TYR A 328 -10.74 -1.12 -0.25
CA TYR A 328 -12.15 -1.26 0.16
C TYR A 328 -12.61 -0.23 1.21
N ASN A 329 -11.67 0.41 1.93
CA ASN A 329 -11.96 1.47 2.90
C ASN A 329 -12.20 2.86 2.25
N VAL A 330 -12.00 3.02 0.94
CA VAL A 330 -12.10 4.34 0.29
C VAL A 330 -13.57 4.80 0.21
N SER A 331 -13.84 5.93 0.85
CA SER A 331 -15.12 6.64 0.93
C SER A 331 -15.31 7.67 -0.20
N SER A 332 -16.48 8.33 -0.25
CA SER A 332 -16.74 9.36 -1.25
C SER A 332 -15.83 10.57 -1.06
N SER A 333 -15.63 11.01 0.19
CA SER A 333 -14.75 12.14 0.53
C SER A 333 -13.30 11.82 0.22
N THR A 334 -12.80 10.68 0.68
CA THR A 334 -11.39 10.28 0.54
C THR A 334 -11.01 10.08 -0.94
N ARG A 335 -11.87 9.45 -1.75
CA ARG A 335 -11.70 9.41 -3.22
C ARG A 335 -11.63 10.81 -3.83
N THR A 336 -12.51 11.71 -3.41
CA THR A 336 -12.57 13.10 -3.94
C THR A 336 -11.30 13.87 -3.59
N ILE A 337 -10.83 13.79 -2.34
CA ILE A 337 -9.57 14.40 -1.87
C ILE A 337 -8.38 13.89 -2.67
N MET A 338 -8.26 12.57 -2.87
CA MET A 338 -7.16 12.00 -3.66
C MET A 338 -7.25 12.41 -5.14
N SER A 339 -8.46 12.57 -5.68
CA SER A 339 -8.68 13.05 -7.05
C SER A 339 -8.30 14.53 -7.22
N GLU A 340 -8.48 15.39 -6.20
CA GLU A 340 -7.92 16.74 -6.17
C GLU A 340 -6.39 16.71 -6.14
N GLU A 341 -5.81 15.89 -5.25
CA GLU A 341 -4.37 15.82 -5.03
C GLU A 341 -3.61 15.21 -6.23
N PHE A 342 -4.19 14.26 -6.99
CA PHE A 342 -3.61 13.80 -8.25
C PHE A 342 -3.58 14.91 -9.32
N LYS A 343 -4.63 15.74 -9.42
CA LYS A 343 -4.67 16.88 -10.35
C LYS A 343 -3.67 17.97 -9.95
N TYR A 344 -3.51 18.20 -8.65
CA TYR A 344 -2.46 19.07 -8.11
C TYR A 344 -1.05 18.54 -8.40
N GLY A 345 -0.81 17.24 -8.19
CA GLY A 345 0.47 16.59 -8.50
C GLY A 345 0.83 16.67 -9.99
N LEU A 346 -0.15 16.52 -10.88
CA LEU A 346 0.05 16.71 -12.32
C LEU A 346 0.49 18.15 -12.61
N SER A 347 -0.28 19.15 -12.18
CA SER A 347 0.07 20.57 -12.38
C SER A 347 1.46 20.94 -11.85
N VAL A 348 1.85 20.43 -10.67
CA VAL A 348 3.19 20.69 -10.12
C VAL A 348 4.28 20.00 -10.94
N THR A 349 4.06 18.76 -11.41
CA THR A 349 5.06 18.06 -12.22
C THR A 349 5.15 18.58 -13.65
N ASP A 350 4.06 19.08 -14.23
CA ASP A 350 4.07 19.84 -15.49
C ASP A 350 4.95 21.10 -15.36
N ASP A 351 4.80 21.87 -14.27
CA ASP A 351 5.60 23.06 -14.02
C ASP A 351 7.09 22.73 -13.74
N ILE A 352 7.39 21.60 -13.08
CA ILE A 352 8.77 21.12 -12.87
C ILE A 352 9.44 20.78 -14.20
N LEU A 353 8.78 19.99 -15.06
CA LEU A 353 9.33 19.59 -16.36
C LEU A 353 9.41 20.77 -17.36
N GLN A 354 8.68 21.86 -17.11
CA GLN A 354 8.81 23.14 -17.82
C GLN A 354 9.87 24.08 -17.20
N GLY A 355 10.57 23.65 -16.14
CA GLY A 355 11.64 24.43 -15.50
C GLY A 355 11.17 25.61 -14.65
N LYS A 356 9.86 25.70 -14.33
CA LYS A 356 9.28 26.81 -13.56
C LYS A 356 9.42 26.64 -12.04
N THR A 357 9.63 25.42 -11.56
CA THR A 357 9.75 25.09 -10.13
C THR A 357 10.49 23.77 -9.90
N ASP A 358 10.83 23.47 -8.65
CA ASP A 358 11.63 22.29 -8.26
C ASP A 358 10.80 21.22 -7.56
N TRP A 359 11.32 19.99 -7.49
CA TRP A 359 10.72 18.84 -6.79
C TRP A 359 10.36 19.10 -5.32
N SER A 360 11.06 20.02 -4.66
CA SER A 360 10.71 20.48 -3.30
C SER A 360 9.25 20.98 -3.22
N LYS A 361 8.70 21.51 -4.33
CA LYS A 361 7.31 21.97 -4.43
C LYS A 361 6.30 20.84 -4.28
N LEU A 362 6.59 19.66 -4.80
CA LEU A 362 5.72 18.48 -4.75
C LEU A 362 5.58 17.94 -3.31
N PHE A 363 6.64 18.06 -2.50
CA PHE A 363 6.70 17.58 -1.12
C PHE A 363 6.28 18.64 -0.07
N GLN A 364 5.77 19.79 -0.51
CA GLN A 364 5.17 20.80 0.37
C GLN A 364 3.82 20.30 0.92
N PRO A 365 3.61 20.30 2.24
CA PRO A 365 2.34 19.90 2.82
C PRO A 365 1.23 20.92 2.52
N PRO A 366 -0.02 20.47 2.34
CA PRO A 366 -1.16 21.37 2.24
C PRO A 366 -1.35 22.09 3.58
N ASN A 367 -1.82 23.33 3.54
CA ASN A 367 -2.14 24.07 4.76
C ASN A 367 -3.53 23.59 5.25
N PHE A 368 -3.61 22.38 5.82
CA PHE A 368 -4.86 21.70 6.18
C PHE A 368 -5.79 22.60 7.01
N PHE A 369 -5.29 23.15 8.12
CA PHE A 369 -6.00 24.08 9.02
C PHE A 369 -6.38 25.42 8.37
N LEU A 370 -5.88 25.69 7.16
CA LEU A 370 -6.29 26.84 6.36
C LEU A 370 -7.29 26.50 5.23
N LYS A 371 -7.38 25.23 4.78
CA LYS A 371 -8.20 24.78 3.64
C LYS A 371 -9.71 24.84 3.95
N TYR A 372 -10.12 24.46 5.16
CA TYR A 372 -11.54 24.36 5.54
C TYR A 372 -12.01 25.52 6.41
N LYS A 373 -13.31 25.85 6.35
CA LYS A 373 -13.97 26.86 7.22
C LYS A 373 -14.41 26.29 8.56
N HIS A 374 -14.72 24.99 8.61
CA HIS A 374 -15.24 24.26 9.76
C HIS A 374 -14.45 22.97 9.95
N TYR A 375 -14.33 22.54 11.19
CA TYR A 375 -13.66 21.30 11.58
C TYR A 375 -14.47 20.60 12.68
N ILE A 376 -14.31 19.29 12.79
CA ILE A 376 -14.50 18.60 14.07
C ILE A 376 -13.10 18.37 14.68
N VAL A 377 -12.95 18.69 15.97
CA VAL A 377 -11.84 18.19 16.79
C VAL A 377 -12.33 16.94 17.48
N LEU A 378 -11.58 15.84 17.34
CA LEU A 378 -11.84 14.58 18.02
C LEU A 378 -10.71 14.34 19.02
N THR A 379 -11.04 14.32 20.31
CA THR A 379 -10.10 14.15 21.42
C THR A 379 -10.29 12.77 22.04
N ALA A 380 -9.20 12.04 22.27
CA ALA A 380 -9.18 10.80 23.03
C ALA A 380 -8.14 10.92 24.16
N SER A 381 -8.54 10.59 25.39
CA SER A 381 -7.65 10.63 26.55
C SER A 381 -7.76 9.37 27.44
N ALA A 382 -6.70 9.12 28.22
CA ALA A 382 -6.64 8.06 29.21
C ALA A 382 -5.63 8.42 30.33
N SER A 383 -5.74 7.77 31.49
CA SER A 383 -4.93 8.06 32.68
C SER A 383 -3.53 7.41 32.70
N THR A 384 -3.20 6.55 31.72
CA THR A 384 -1.86 5.94 31.58
C THR A 384 -1.44 5.86 30.11
N GLU A 385 -0.13 5.83 29.86
CA GLU A 385 0.43 5.77 28.49
C GLU A 385 0.05 4.48 27.76
N GLU A 386 0.08 3.34 28.45
CA GLU A 386 -0.34 2.04 27.93
C GLU A 386 -1.83 2.05 27.51
N ASN A 387 -2.71 2.51 28.40
CA ASN A 387 -4.14 2.63 28.11
C ASN A 387 -4.37 3.63 26.96
N GLN A 388 -3.64 4.74 26.90
CA GLN A 388 -3.75 5.71 25.81
C GLN A 388 -3.32 5.09 24.47
N LEU A 389 -2.28 4.25 24.44
CA LEU A 389 -1.82 3.60 23.20
C LEU A 389 -2.87 2.62 22.64
N GLU A 390 -3.50 1.82 23.51
CA GLU A 390 -4.63 0.95 23.14
C GLU A 390 -5.84 1.78 22.67
N TRP A 391 -6.19 2.83 23.43
CA TRP A 391 -7.33 3.69 23.18
C TRP A 391 -7.21 4.45 21.85
N ILE A 392 -6.05 5.05 21.57
CA ILE A 392 -5.70 5.65 20.27
C ILE A 392 -5.93 4.64 19.13
N GLY A 393 -5.41 3.41 19.28
CA GLY A 393 -5.53 2.38 18.26
C GLY A 393 -6.98 1.98 17.97
N LEU A 394 -7.81 1.86 19.02
CA LEU A 394 -9.25 1.63 18.85
C LEU A 394 -9.91 2.83 18.16
N VAL A 395 -9.71 4.05 18.68
CA VAL A 395 -10.36 5.28 18.19
C VAL A 395 -10.03 5.53 16.72
N GLU A 396 -8.75 5.49 16.33
CA GLU A 396 -8.33 5.69 14.93
C GLU A 396 -9.03 4.68 14.00
N SER A 397 -9.14 3.42 14.43
CA SER A 397 -9.82 2.36 13.66
C SER A 397 -11.29 2.64 13.38
N LYS A 398 -11.94 3.52 14.16
CA LYS A 398 -13.35 3.91 14.01
C LYS A 398 -13.56 5.28 13.36
N ILE A 399 -12.57 6.15 13.17
CA ILE A 399 -12.81 7.53 12.65
C ILE A 399 -13.53 7.50 11.28
N ARG A 400 -13.25 6.50 10.42
CA ARG A 400 -14.00 6.25 9.17
C ARG A 400 -15.52 6.05 9.34
N VAL A 401 -15.99 5.63 10.52
CA VAL A 401 -17.42 5.54 10.86
C VAL A 401 -18.02 6.93 11.03
N LEU A 402 -17.33 7.86 11.70
CA LEU A 402 -17.73 9.27 11.76
C LEU A 402 -17.73 9.91 10.36
N VAL A 403 -16.70 9.67 9.55
CA VAL A 403 -16.68 10.10 8.13
C VAL A 403 -17.88 9.53 7.38
N GLY A 404 -18.19 8.25 7.55
CA GLY A 404 -19.34 7.60 6.93
C GLY A 404 -20.69 8.13 7.43
N ASN A 405 -20.80 8.59 8.68
CA ASN A 405 -21.99 9.29 9.21
C ASN A 405 -22.14 10.65 8.53
N LEU A 406 -21.07 11.46 8.56
CA LEU A 406 -21.03 12.79 7.95
C LEU A 406 -21.27 12.73 6.42
N GLU A 407 -20.84 11.69 5.72
CA GLU A 407 -21.13 11.47 4.29
C GLU A 407 -22.61 11.16 3.99
N ARG A 408 -23.41 10.76 5.00
CA ARG A 408 -24.87 10.58 4.88
C ARG A 408 -25.65 11.83 5.30
N ASN A 409 -25.03 12.78 5.99
CA ASN A 409 -25.68 14.03 6.37
C ASN A 409 -25.95 14.89 5.13
N GLU A 410 -27.22 15.22 4.89
CA GLU A 410 -27.64 15.90 3.65
C GLU A 410 -26.98 17.27 3.44
N TYR A 411 -26.48 17.93 4.48
CA TYR A 411 -25.83 19.23 4.39
C TYR A 411 -24.32 19.16 4.15
N ILE A 412 -23.69 17.98 4.18
CA ILE A 412 -22.25 17.80 4.02
C ILE A 412 -21.88 17.40 2.58
N THR A 413 -20.81 17.98 2.06
CA THR A 413 -20.19 17.62 0.77
C THR A 413 -18.94 16.76 0.96
N LEU A 414 -18.17 17.03 2.03
CA LEU A 414 -16.86 16.43 2.25
C LEU A 414 -16.52 16.42 3.75
N ALA A 415 -15.99 15.29 4.24
CA ALA A 415 -15.28 15.19 5.51
C ALA A 415 -13.84 14.70 5.26
N HIS A 416 -12.84 15.52 5.59
CA HIS A 416 -11.42 15.23 5.40
C HIS A 416 -10.72 15.06 6.76
N VAL A 417 -10.47 13.81 7.16
CA VAL A 417 -9.63 13.50 8.34
C VAL A 417 -8.17 13.80 8.03
N ASN A 418 -7.49 14.58 8.86
CA ASN A 418 -6.02 14.63 8.84
C ASN A 418 -5.45 13.33 9.45
N PRO A 419 -4.63 12.54 8.72
CA PRO A 419 -4.06 11.30 9.26
C PRO A 419 -3.03 11.48 10.37
N THR A 420 -2.57 12.71 10.63
CA THR A 420 -1.67 13.01 11.76
C THR A 420 -2.50 13.37 12.99
N SER A 421 -2.29 12.64 14.09
CA SER A 421 -2.76 13.02 15.42
C SER A 421 -1.83 14.07 16.05
N PHE A 422 -2.35 14.83 17.00
CA PHE A 422 -1.64 15.89 17.73
C PHE A 422 -1.79 15.67 19.24
N PRO A 423 -0.77 15.93 20.08
CA PRO A 423 -0.92 15.88 21.53
C PRO A 423 -1.89 16.95 22.03
N GLY A 424 -2.63 16.67 23.11
CA GLY A 424 -3.48 17.66 23.78
C GLY A 424 -2.69 18.86 24.33
N ASN A 425 -3.35 20.00 24.51
CA ASN A 425 -2.70 21.17 25.11
C ASN A 425 -2.51 20.96 26.63
N LYS A 426 -1.27 21.10 27.11
CA LYS A 426 -0.91 20.79 28.51
C LYS A 426 -1.50 21.75 29.53
N GLU A 427 -1.91 22.94 29.10
CA GLU A 427 -2.44 24.00 29.97
C GLU A 427 -3.91 23.79 30.36
N SER A 428 -4.63 22.88 29.67
CA SER A 428 -6.07 22.63 29.87
C SER A 428 -6.41 21.29 30.52
N CYS A 429 -5.43 20.40 30.69
CA CYS A 429 -5.65 19.09 31.31
C CYS A 429 -5.14 19.10 32.75
N SER A 430 -5.94 18.54 33.66
CA SER A 430 -5.49 18.19 35.01
C SER A 430 -4.33 17.20 34.95
N GLU A 431 -3.47 17.22 35.98
CA GLU A 431 -2.26 16.40 36.04
C GLU A 431 -2.53 14.91 35.74
N ASN A 432 -1.74 14.35 34.84
CA ASN A 432 -1.71 12.93 34.43
C ASN A 432 -2.79 12.42 33.44
N GLU A 433 -3.52 13.29 32.72
CA GLU A 433 -4.23 12.83 31.50
C GLU A 433 -3.30 12.80 30.27
N PHE A 434 -3.15 11.63 29.63
CA PHE A 434 -2.54 11.48 28.32
C PHE A 434 -3.61 11.77 27.26
N VAL A 435 -3.32 12.65 26.29
CA VAL A 435 -4.35 13.17 25.36
C VAL A 435 -3.85 13.20 23.91
N SER A 436 -4.71 12.82 22.98
CA SER A 436 -4.45 12.89 21.53
C SER A 436 -5.67 13.38 20.76
N MET A 437 -5.44 14.22 19.75
CA MET A 437 -6.45 14.92 18.98
C MET A 437 -6.30 14.68 17.48
N TRP A 438 -7.41 14.44 16.80
CA TRP A 438 -7.53 14.43 15.34
C TRP A 438 -8.42 15.59 14.87
N PHE A 439 -8.20 16.03 13.63
CA PHE A 439 -8.94 17.14 13.03
C PHE A 439 -9.58 16.70 11.72
N ILE A 440 -10.89 16.89 11.61
CA ILE A 440 -11.68 16.53 10.42
C ILE A 440 -12.20 17.82 9.79
N GLY A 441 -11.65 18.22 8.64
CA GLY A 441 -12.07 19.41 7.90
C GLY A 441 -13.37 19.16 7.14
N ILE A 442 -14.35 20.06 7.28
CA ILE A 442 -15.70 19.90 6.71
C ILE A 442 -15.95 20.91 5.59
N ILE A 443 -16.57 20.44 4.51
CA ILE A 443 -17.23 21.27 3.50
C ILE A 443 -18.74 20.99 3.56
N PHE A 444 -19.53 22.02 3.88
CA PHE A 444 -20.99 21.98 3.73
C PHE A 444 -21.39 22.25 2.27
N LYS A 445 -22.53 21.67 1.84
CA LYS A 445 -23.14 21.97 0.54
C LYS A 445 -23.53 23.45 0.50
N LYS A 446 -23.36 24.09 -0.66
CA LYS A 446 -23.93 25.41 -0.90
C LYS A 446 -25.43 25.25 -1.13
N VAL A 447 -26.23 25.56 -0.12
CA VAL A 447 -27.68 25.73 -0.27
C VAL A 447 -27.94 27.17 -0.69
N GLU A 448 -28.64 27.38 -1.79
CA GLU A 448 -28.68 28.69 -2.49
C GLU A 448 -29.44 29.78 -1.70
N ASN A 449 -30.29 29.38 -0.74
CA ASN A 449 -31.04 30.28 0.14
C ASN A 449 -30.48 30.35 1.58
N ALA A 450 -29.28 29.85 1.85
CA ALA A 450 -28.77 29.68 3.22
C ALA A 450 -28.02 30.90 3.80
N GLU A 451 -28.74 32.00 4.00
CA GLU A 451 -28.35 32.92 5.09
C GLU A 451 -28.68 32.24 6.44
N SER A 452 -27.61 31.81 7.13
CA SER A 452 -27.60 31.29 8.52
C SER A 452 -28.39 30.00 8.85
N VAL A 453 -28.47 29.02 7.94
CA VAL A 453 -28.80 27.63 8.34
C VAL A 453 -27.74 27.11 9.32
N ASN A 454 -28.10 26.98 10.60
CA ASN A 454 -27.24 26.46 11.65
C ASN A 454 -27.29 24.92 11.64
N ILE A 455 -26.40 24.30 10.85
CA ILE A 455 -26.32 22.85 10.69
C ILE A 455 -25.82 22.22 11.99
N ASP A 456 -26.70 21.54 12.71
CA ASP A 456 -26.32 20.74 13.88
C ASP A 456 -25.64 19.43 13.44
N LEU A 457 -24.56 19.09 14.14
CA LEU A 457 -23.79 17.84 13.96
C LEU A 457 -23.77 17.00 15.24
N THR A 458 -24.45 17.44 16.31
CA THR A 458 -24.43 16.80 17.63
C THR A 458 -24.92 15.35 17.56
N TYR A 459 -25.93 15.05 16.75
CA TYR A 459 -26.41 13.68 16.55
C TYR A 459 -25.37 12.76 15.87
N ASP A 460 -24.76 13.21 14.77
CA ASP A 460 -23.72 12.43 14.05
C ASP A 460 -22.50 12.16 14.93
N ILE A 461 -22.14 13.15 15.76
CA ILE A 461 -21.06 13.09 16.76
C ILE A 461 -21.43 12.11 17.89
N GLN A 462 -22.58 12.25 18.53
CA GLN A 462 -22.98 11.40 19.65
C GLN A 462 -23.14 9.93 19.20
N SER A 463 -23.78 9.70 18.04
CA SER A 463 -23.93 8.37 17.45
C SER A 463 -22.58 7.67 17.19
N PHE A 464 -21.54 8.44 16.85
CA PHE A 464 -20.17 7.94 16.76
C PHE A 464 -19.57 7.65 18.15
N THR A 465 -19.63 8.60 19.08
CA THR A 465 -19.14 8.45 20.47
C THR A 465 -19.72 7.21 21.14
N ASP A 466 -21.05 7.04 21.11
CA ASP A 466 -21.76 5.87 21.64
C ASP A 466 -21.31 4.57 20.98
N THR A 467 -20.95 4.62 19.70
CA THR A 467 -20.49 3.47 18.92
C THR A 467 -19.04 3.10 19.26
N VAL A 468 -18.19 4.05 19.62
CA VAL A 468 -16.84 3.77 20.13
C VAL A 468 -16.93 3.11 21.52
N TYR A 469 -17.62 3.74 22.49
CA TYR A 469 -17.76 3.16 23.84
C TYR A 469 -18.42 1.78 23.81
N ARG A 470 -19.50 1.60 23.04
CA ARG A 470 -20.15 0.29 22.88
C ARG A 470 -19.22 -0.76 22.30
N GLN A 471 -18.36 -0.42 21.34
CA GLN A 471 -17.40 -1.38 20.80
C GLN A 471 -16.24 -1.66 21.76
N ALA A 472 -15.78 -0.67 22.54
CA ALA A 472 -14.75 -0.83 23.56
C ALA A 472 -15.21 -1.77 24.70
N ASN A 473 -16.46 -1.62 25.15
CA ASN A 473 -17.09 -2.51 26.13
C ASN A 473 -17.23 -3.93 25.59
N ASN A 474 -17.69 -4.09 24.34
CA ASN A 474 -17.87 -5.42 23.72
C ASN A 474 -16.57 -6.22 23.56
N ILE A 475 -15.40 -5.57 23.63
CA ILE A 475 -14.08 -6.23 23.59
C ILE A 475 -13.33 -6.18 24.94
N ASN A 476 -14.02 -5.76 26.01
CA ASN A 476 -13.47 -5.61 27.38
C ASN A 476 -12.19 -4.72 27.46
N MET A 477 -12.05 -3.75 26.54
CA MET A 477 -10.87 -2.87 26.46
C MET A 477 -11.11 -1.49 27.08
N LEU A 478 -12.36 -1.11 27.37
CA LEU A 478 -12.63 0.14 28.08
C LEU A 478 -12.18 0.01 29.55
N LYS A 479 -11.23 0.85 29.95
CA LYS A 479 -10.69 0.96 31.31
C LYS A 479 -11.05 2.32 31.90
N ASP A 480 -11.08 2.43 33.23
CA ASP A 480 -11.34 3.70 33.91
C ASP A 480 -10.37 4.80 33.45
N GLY A 481 -10.92 6.00 33.24
CA GLY A 481 -10.20 7.15 32.70
C GLY A 481 -10.12 7.23 31.17
N MET A 482 -10.45 6.18 30.42
CA MET A 482 -10.57 6.27 28.95
C MET A 482 -11.79 7.12 28.55
N LYS A 483 -11.55 8.22 27.83
CA LYS A 483 -12.58 9.17 27.36
C LYS A 483 -12.42 9.48 25.89
N ILE A 484 -13.52 9.68 25.19
CA ILE A 484 -13.57 10.22 23.82
C ILE A 484 -14.61 11.34 23.73
N GLU A 485 -14.20 12.46 23.15
CA GLU A 485 -15.01 13.66 22.95
C GLU A 485 -14.86 14.17 21.50
N ALA A 486 -15.92 14.66 20.89
CA ALA A 486 -15.86 15.32 19.59
C ALA A 486 -16.63 16.64 19.60
N THR A 487 -16.02 17.70 19.07
CA THR A 487 -16.56 19.06 19.10
C THR A 487 -16.48 19.72 17.73
N HIS A 488 -17.55 20.42 17.32
CA HIS A 488 -17.56 21.23 16.10
C HIS A 488 -16.96 22.61 16.36
N VAL A 489 -15.98 23.02 15.55
CA VAL A 489 -15.30 24.31 15.68
C VAL A 489 -15.21 25.04 14.35
N LYS A 490 -15.35 26.36 14.38
CA LYS A 490 -15.07 27.22 13.22
C LYS A 490 -13.56 27.44 13.12
N LYS A 491 -13.01 27.62 11.92
CA LYS A 491 -11.57 27.86 11.68
C LYS A 491 -10.95 28.90 12.62
N LYS A 492 -11.69 29.96 12.97
CA LYS A 492 -11.24 31.01 13.90
C LYS A 492 -10.90 30.49 15.31
N GLN A 493 -11.50 29.39 15.76
CA GLN A 493 -11.33 28.81 17.10
C GLN A 493 -10.17 27.80 17.19
N LEU A 494 -9.60 27.33 16.07
CA LEU A 494 -8.52 26.32 16.08
C LEU A 494 -7.29 26.71 16.88
N HIS A 495 -7.05 28.01 17.09
CA HIS A 495 -5.94 28.52 17.92
C HIS A 495 -6.03 28.11 19.40
N GLN A 496 -7.18 27.60 19.85
CA GLN A 496 -7.40 27.08 21.20
C GLN A 496 -6.88 25.64 21.37
N TYR A 497 -6.67 24.92 20.26
CA TYR A 497 -6.28 23.50 20.22
C TYR A 497 -4.91 23.26 19.59
N LEU A 498 -4.35 24.25 18.89
CA LEU A 498 -3.16 24.10 18.05
C LEU A 498 -2.24 25.33 18.16
N PRO A 499 -0.90 25.13 18.16
CA PRO A 499 0.07 26.22 18.10
C PRO A 499 -0.22 27.21 16.96
N VAL A 500 0.01 28.49 17.24
CA VAL A 500 -0.34 29.61 16.35
C VAL A 500 0.33 29.47 14.97
N GLU A 501 1.52 28.90 14.91
CA GLU A 501 2.29 28.55 13.70
C GLU A 501 1.52 27.67 12.71
N LEU A 502 0.63 26.79 13.19
CA LEU A 502 -0.17 25.89 12.35
C LEU A 502 -1.47 26.56 11.87
N VAL A 503 -1.94 27.57 12.60
CA VAL A 503 -3.24 28.24 12.38
C VAL A 503 -3.11 29.60 11.67
N GLN A 504 -1.92 30.21 11.68
CA GLN A 504 -1.65 31.52 11.07
C GLN A 504 -0.45 31.50 10.10
N ARG A 505 -0.60 32.15 8.93
CA ARG A 505 0.53 32.42 8.04
C ARG A 505 1.41 33.56 8.58
N LYS A 506 2.55 33.24 9.18
CA LYS A 506 3.68 34.19 9.18
C LYS A 506 4.14 34.39 7.73
N LYS A 507 3.87 35.58 7.16
CA LYS A 507 4.61 36.09 5.98
C LYS A 507 6.06 36.33 6.43
N ARG A 508 6.91 35.30 6.40
CA ARG A 508 8.36 35.51 6.41
C ARG A 508 8.72 36.18 5.09
N SER A 509 9.08 37.46 5.15
CA SER A 509 9.68 38.17 4.02
C SER A 509 11.09 37.61 3.77
N ILE A 510 11.50 37.58 2.49
CA ILE A 510 12.86 37.21 2.13
C ILE A 510 13.76 38.43 2.39
N VAL A 511 14.23 38.53 3.63
CA VAL A 511 15.21 39.56 4.08
C VAL A 511 16.24 38.94 5.02
N GLU A 512 15.82 38.07 5.95
CA GLU A 512 16.71 37.60 7.04
C GLU A 512 17.76 36.55 6.64
N LEU A 513 17.62 35.87 5.48
CA LEU A 513 18.62 34.88 5.05
C LEU A 513 19.96 35.51 4.62
N ASN A 514 19.99 36.79 4.23
CA ASN A 514 21.20 37.43 3.71
C ASN A 514 22.04 38.16 4.77
N ARG A 515 21.74 37.99 6.08
CA ARG A 515 22.48 38.67 7.17
C ARG A 515 23.51 37.79 7.89
N ASN A 516 23.45 36.46 7.74
CA ASN A 516 24.43 35.53 8.30
C ASN A 516 25.52 35.18 7.27
N SER A 517 26.18 36.19 6.71
CA SER A 517 27.23 36.01 5.69
C SER A 517 28.38 37.02 5.86
N ASN A 518 28.88 37.14 7.09
CA ASN A 518 30.23 37.58 7.42
C ASN A 518 30.62 37.03 8.80
N GLY A 519 31.92 36.73 9.01
CA GLY A 519 32.43 36.25 10.30
C GLY A 519 32.62 37.37 11.33
N GLY A 520 33.10 37.10 12.55
CA GLY A 520 33.51 35.81 13.11
C GLY A 520 34.31 35.98 14.42
N SER A 521 34.71 34.86 15.02
CA SER A 521 35.56 34.74 16.23
C SER A 521 34.95 35.06 17.62
N SER A 522 34.86 33.99 18.42
CA SER A 522 35.46 33.83 19.77
C SER A 522 34.89 34.49 21.05
N LYS A 523 34.69 33.59 22.03
CA LYS A 523 34.85 33.69 23.51
C LYS A 523 33.66 34.10 24.42
N ARG A 524 33.08 33.04 25.01
CA ARG A 524 32.93 32.75 26.46
C ARG A 524 31.91 33.54 27.34
N SER A 525 30.88 32.76 27.73
CA SER A 525 30.45 32.43 29.11
C SER A 525 29.61 33.38 29.99
N SER A 526 28.89 32.73 30.94
CA SER A 526 28.18 33.23 32.13
C SER A 526 27.02 34.22 31.96
N LEU A 527 25.83 33.62 31.77
CA LEU A 527 24.68 33.65 32.70
C LEU A 527 24.47 34.83 33.68
N ASP A 528 23.21 35.30 33.66
CA ASP A 528 22.38 35.77 34.78
C ASP A 528 22.63 37.18 35.37
N GLY A 529 21.61 37.77 36.02
CA GLY A 529 21.75 39.03 36.78
C GLY A 529 20.73 40.17 36.52
N SER A 530 19.43 39.88 36.38
CA SER A 530 18.28 40.66 36.94
C SER A 530 18.14 42.21 36.86
N GLN A 531 16.88 42.65 36.64
CA GLN A 531 16.22 43.91 37.10
C GLN A 531 16.57 45.25 36.38
N LEU A 532 15.55 45.97 35.85
CA LEU A 532 14.85 47.18 36.38
C LEU A 532 15.67 48.50 36.26
N ASP A 533 15.10 49.68 35.98
CA ASP A 533 13.69 50.10 35.82
C ASP A 533 13.58 51.22 34.72
N SER A 534 12.40 51.81 34.61
CA SER A 534 11.97 53.01 33.87
C SER A 534 12.78 54.31 34.22
N SER A 535 12.64 55.47 33.56
CA SER A 535 11.45 56.09 32.94
C SER A 535 11.78 57.36 32.10
N ARG A 536 10.73 57.93 31.45
CA ARG A 536 10.57 59.34 30.96
C ARG A 536 11.33 59.79 29.70
N ASP A 537 10.61 60.20 28.64
CA ASP A 537 9.99 61.53 28.34
C ASP A 537 11.04 62.50 27.74
N THR A 538 11.05 62.80 26.44
CA THR A 538 10.24 63.83 25.73
C THR A 538 10.76 63.95 24.28
N ASP A 539 10.21 64.69 23.31
CA ASP A 539 8.82 65.07 22.91
C ASP A 539 8.92 65.84 21.55
N SER A 540 7.80 66.06 20.84
CA SER A 540 7.60 66.95 19.67
C SER A 540 8.28 66.58 18.33
N GLY A 541 7.74 67.07 17.19
CA GLY A 541 8.45 67.04 15.88
C GLY A 541 7.72 66.58 14.60
N THR A 542 6.44 66.92 14.39
CA THR A 542 5.83 66.90 13.03
C THR A 542 6.13 68.24 12.30
N PRO A 543 5.90 68.46 10.97
CA PRO A 543 4.93 67.78 10.08
C PRO A 543 5.26 67.60 8.56
N PHE A 544 4.33 66.94 7.85
CA PHE A 544 3.90 67.15 6.44
C PHE A 544 4.90 67.43 5.29
N SER A 545 4.94 66.55 4.28
CA SER A 545 4.32 66.77 2.94
C SER A 545 4.76 65.77 1.84
N SER A 546 3.84 65.41 0.94
CA SER A 546 4.11 64.69 -0.34
C SER A 546 4.26 65.68 -1.51
N PRO A 547 4.76 65.27 -2.71
CA PRO A 547 3.84 64.87 -3.78
C PRO A 547 4.38 63.80 -4.79
N THR A 548 3.61 63.53 -5.85
CA THR A 548 3.77 62.45 -6.86
C THR A 548 4.04 62.94 -8.29
N SER A 549 4.76 62.13 -9.10
CA SER A 549 4.63 61.97 -10.58
C SER A 549 5.58 60.81 -11.01
N VAL A 550 5.25 59.75 -11.78
CA VAL A 550 4.56 59.56 -13.08
C VAL A 550 5.39 59.98 -14.32
N CYS A 551 5.98 59.01 -15.04
CA CYS A 551 5.61 58.67 -16.44
C CYS A 551 6.27 57.34 -16.91
N LYS A 552 6.19 57.01 -18.22
CA LYS A 552 6.39 55.66 -18.80
C LYS A 552 7.25 55.69 -20.11
N PRO A 553 7.24 54.72 -21.07
CA PRO A 553 8.47 54.08 -21.56
C PRO A 553 8.81 54.31 -23.05
N SER A 554 9.88 53.68 -23.57
CA SER A 554 10.06 53.45 -25.02
C SER A 554 10.99 52.25 -25.34
N ARG A 555 10.94 51.77 -26.59
CA ARG A 555 11.74 50.67 -27.18
C ARG A 555 11.90 50.92 -28.69
N PRO A 556 13.08 50.66 -29.27
CA PRO A 556 13.23 49.86 -30.51
C PRO A 556 14.27 48.72 -30.25
N ALA A 557 14.88 47.99 -31.19
CA ALA A 557 14.81 47.90 -32.66
C ALA A 557 14.93 46.40 -33.09
N ALA A 558 15.25 46.13 -34.37
CA ALA A 558 15.61 44.80 -34.89
C ALA A 558 16.55 44.91 -36.12
N SER A 559 17.20 43.80 -36.51
CA SER A 559 17.81 43.57 -37.84
C SER A 559 18.05 42.07 -38.04
N ASP A 560 17.95 41.58 -39.28
CA ASP A 560 18.03 40.16 -39.66
C ASP A 560 19.36 39.81 -40.36
N THR A 561 19.71 38.51 -40.45
CA THR A 561 20.26 37.88 -41.68
C THR A 561 20.36 36.35 -41.57
N ASP A 562 20.23 35.68 -42.73
CA ASP A 562 20.47 34.25 -42.95
C ASP A 562 21.97 33.89 -42.97
N ASP A 563 22.34 32.62 -42.73
CA ASP A 563 22.54 31.60 -43.81
C ASP A 563 22.92 30.22 -43.20
N SER A 564 23.40 29.30 -44.02
CA SER A 564 23.25 27.85 -43.89
C SER A 564 24.58 27.05 -44.01
N LEU A 565 24.45 25.73 -44.24
CA LEU A 565 25.50 24.74 -44.61
C LEU A 565 26.12 23.86 -43.49
N THR A 566 26.50 22.66 -43.93
CA THR A 566 27.21 21.54 -43.25
C THR A 566 27.94 20.71 -44.34
N PRO A 567 28.70 19.64 -44.03
CA PRO A 567 29.71 19.40 -43.00
C PRO A 567 31.12 19.25 -43.65
N PRO A 568 32.13 18.64 -42.99
CA PRO A 568 32.57 17.30 -43.44
C PRO A 568 33.07 16.34 -42.32
N LYS A 569 33.60 15.17 -42.72
CA LYS A 569 33.99 14.02 -41.87
C LYS A 569 35.52 13.90 -41.64
N LEU A 570 35.89 13.17 -40.58
CA LEU A 570 36.97 12.14 -40.44
C LEU A 570 38.34 12.32 -41.13
N PRO A 571 39.40 11.83 -40.46
CA PRO A 571 40.09 10.63 -40.98
C PRO A 571 40.09 9.43 -40.00
N ALA A 572 40.74 8.32 -40.37
CA ALA A 572 40.74 7.04 -39.65
C ALA A 572 42.10 6.31 -39.79
N SER A 573 42.18 5.05 -39.31
CA SER A 573 43.34 4.11 -39.31
C SER A 573 44.42 4.39 -38.24
N LEU A 574 45.23 3.43 -37.76
CA LEU A 574 45.64 2.10 -38.28
C LEU A 574 45.64 0.97 -37.21
N PHE A 575 45.60 -0.30 -37.67
CA PHE A 575 46.23 -1.57 -37.22
C PHE A 575 46.76 -1.75 -35.77
N VAL A 576 46.80 -2.95 -35.17
CA VAL A 576 47.44 -4.23 -35.63
C VAL A 576 46.71 -5.49 -35.10
N GLU A 577 46.82 -6.61 -35.84
CA GLU A 577 46.30 -7.95 -35.49
C GLU A 577 47.24 -8.78 -34.59
N SER A 578 46.71 -9.82 -33.95
CA SER A 578 47.45 -11.06 -33.61
C SER A 578 46.47 -12.22 -33.45
N SER A 579 46.80 -13.40 -33.99
CA SER A 579 45.93 -14.59 -34.00
C SER A 579 46.71 -15.88 -33.79
N SER A 580 46.06 -16.90 -33.21
CA SER A 580 46.56 -18.29 -33.13
C SER A 580 45.40 -19.23 -32.79
N SER A 581 45.44 -20.49 -33.25
CA SER A 581 44.26 -21.39 -33.24
C SER A 581 44.63 -22.88 -33.24
N VAL A 582 43.69 -23.72 -32.75
CA VAL A 582 43.56 -25.20 -32.90
C VAL A 582 44.71 -26.07 -32.31
N PRO A 583 44.55 -27.41 -32.08
CA PRO A 583 43.47 -28.32 -32.51
C PRO A 583 42.76 -29.21 -31.46
N ASP A 584 41.80 -29.98 -31.98
CA ASP A 584 40.84 -30.93 -31.39
C ASP A 584 41.42 -32.35 -31.11
N VAL A 585 40.85 -33.06 -30.13
CA VAL A 585 40.94 -34.54 -29.96
C VAL A 585 39.67 -35.12 -29.29
N SER A 586 39.14 -36.21 -29.84
CA SER A 586 38.20 -37.21 -29.27
C SER A 586 38.75 -38.63 -29.62
N PRO A 587 38.18 -39.82 -29.25
CA PRO A 587 36.92 -40.22 -28.59
C PRO A 587 37.22 -41.24 -27.41
N PRO A 588 36.50 -42.35 -27.07
CA PRO A 588 35.17 -42.91 -27.42
C PRO A 588 34.28 -43.38 -26.20
N ARG A 589 33.23 -44.18 -26.49
CA ARG A 589 32.18 -44.68 -25.56
C ARG A 589 32.33 -46.20 -25.24
N THR A 590 31.74 -46.66 -24.13
CA THR A 590 31.31 -48.07 -23.90
C THR A 590 30.11 -48.21 -22.94
N ASP A 591 29.06 -48.90 -23.39
CA ASP A 591 27.98 -49.63 -22.66
C ASP A 591 28.13 -51.15 -23.02
N PRO A 592 27.34 -52.17 -22.55
CA PRO A 592 26.10 -52.21 -21.75
C PRO A 592 26.27 -53.06 -20.42
N GLU A 593 25.36 -53.81 -19.74
CA GLU A 593 24.17 -54.65 -20.05
C GLU A 593 23.09 -54.78 -18.94
N LYS A 594 21.87 -55.04 -19.42
CA LYS A 594 20.61 -55.64 -18.89
C LYS A 594 20.57 -56.50 -17.59
N GLY A 595 19.37 -56.51 -16.97
CA GLY A 595 18.75 -57.66 -16.25
C GLY A 595 17.81 -57.23 -15.08
N LEU A 596 16.46 -57.26 -15.11
CA LEU A 596 15.42 -58.31 -15.26
C LEU A 596 14.93 -59.00 -13.95
N SER A 597 13.61 -58.88 -13.69
CA SER A 597 12.69 -59.84 -13.00
C SER A 597 12.59 -59.97 -11.44
N ILE A 598 11.68 -59.19 -10.83
CA ILE A 598 10.35 -59.56 -10.23
C ILE A 598 9.99 -61.08 -10.17
N PRO A 599 9.17 -61.69 -9.23
CA PRO A 599 8.25 -61.18 -8.14
C PRO A 599 8.32 -61.92 -6.76
N VAL A 600 7.40 -61.64 -5.80
CA VAL A 600 6.35 -62.59 -5.25
C VAL A 600 5.70 -62.15 -3.89
N ILE A 601 4.35 -62.05 -3.85
CA ILE A 601 3.36 -62.17 -2.72
C ILE A 601 3.59 -61.42 -1.37
N GLY A 602 2.61 -60.82 -0.67
CA GLY A 602 1.17 -60.58 -0.94
C GLY A 602 0.20 -60.99 0.20
N SER A 603 -0.70 -60.10 0.66
CA SER A 603 -1.91 -60.44 1.47
C SER A 603 -2.97 -59.32 1.53
N LYS A 604 -4.19 -59.65 1.98
CA LYS A 604 -5.42 -58.80 2.02
C LYS A 604 -5.67 -58.31 3.48
N SER A 605 -6.56 -57.35 3.81
CA SER A 605 -8.01 -57.28 3.53
C SER A 605 -8.68 -55.92 3.82
N LYS A 606 -9.98 -55.79 3.49
CA LYS A 606 -10.93 -54.74 3.92
C LYS A 606 -12.11 -55.39 4.68
N PRO A 607 -12.82 -54.65 5.55
CA PRO A 607 -14.25 -54.33 5.26
C PRO A 607 -14.60 -52.85 5.64
N SER A 608 -15.20 -52.06 4.74
CA SER A 608 -16.65 -51.74 4.58
C SER A 608 -17.22 -50.67 5.54
N ALA A 609 -17.97 -49.70 5.01
CA ALA A 609 -18.53 -48.54 5.73
C ALA A 609 -19.99 -48.77 6.22
N PRO A 610 -20.56 -47.80 6.96
CA PRO A 610 -21.85 -47.24 6.51
C PRO A 610 -22.01 -45.70 6.66
N THR A 611 -22.86 -45.14 5.79
CA THR A 611 -23.76 -43.95 5.97
C THR A 611 -23.29 -42.64 6.63
N GLY A 612 -23.45 -41.52 5.90
CA GLY A 612 -23.69 -40.17 6.48
C GLY A 612 -25.16 -39.98 6.91
N PRO A 613 -25.67 -38.75 7.20
CA PRO A 613 -25.57 -37.60 6.29
C PRO A 613 -25.45 -36.20 6.97
N VAL A 614 -25.85 -35.15 6.25
CA VAL A 614 -26.04 -33.72 6.64
C VAL A 614 -24.77 -32.87 6.75
N GLY A 615 -24.69 -31.84 5.92
CA GLY A 615 -23.65 -30.80 5.98
C GLY A 615 -24.06 -29.61 6.85
N SER A 616 -23.11 -29.06 7.60
CA SER A 616 -23.29 -27.84 8.41
C SER A 616 -22.57 -26.67 7.74
N THR A 617 -23.34 -25.71 7.21
CA THR A 617 -22.78 -24.48 6.62
C THR A 617 -22.79 -23.40 7.68
N ILE A 618 -21.62 -23.04 8.23
CA ILE A 618 -21.49 -21.99 9.25
C ILE A 618 -21.63 -20.61 8.58
N PRO A 619 -22.66 -19.80 8.92
CA PRO A 619 -22.84 -18.48 8.33
C PRO A 619 -21.84 -17.48 8.94
N THR A 620 -21.22 -16.64 8.08
CA THR A 620 -20.37 -15.54 8.55
C THR A 620 -21.23 -14.38 9.04
N VAL A 621 -21.15 -14.07 10.34
CA VAL A 621 -21.91 -12.98 10.96
C VAL A 621 -21.32 -11.63 10.56
N VAL A 622 -21.99 -10.92 9.65
CA VAL A 622 -21.73 -9.50 9.35
C VAL A 622 -22.74 -8.65 10.09
N GLY A 623 -22.32 -8.03 11.20
CA GLY A 623 -23.19 -7.23 12.05
C GLY A 623 -23.61 -5.89 11.42
N ARG A 624 -24.84 -5.82 10.90
CA ARG A 624 -25.59 -4.57 10.73
C ARG A 624 -26.94 -4.67 11.42
N SER A 625 -27.13 -3.88 12.46
CA SER A 625 -28.43 -3.74 13.14
C SER A 625 -29.43 -3.05 12.22
N VAL A 626 -30.56 -3.69 11.96
CA VAL A 626 -31.77 -3.05 11.41
C VAL A 626 -32.79 -3.03 12.54
N VAL A 627 -33.35 -1.86 12.83
CA VAL A 627 -34.38 -1.71 13.85
C VAL A 627 -35.73 -2.11 13.26
N SER A 628 -36.35 -3.14 13.84
CA SER A 628 -37.76 -3.47 13.61
C SER A 628 -38.55 -3.08 14.85
N LEU A 629 -39.64 -2.32 14.69
CA LEU A 629 -40.57 -2.05 15.77
C LEU A 629 -41.28 -3.36 16.17
N GLY A 630 -41.26 -3.68 17.46
CA GLY A 630 -42.07 -4.77 18.01
C GLY A 630 -43.49 -4.30 18.27
N THR A 631 -44.49 -4.93 17.65
CA THR A 631 -45.89 -4.86 18.08
C THR A 631 -46.13 -5.88 19.19
N THR A 632 -46.63 -5.42 20.33
CA THR A 632 -46.90 -6.24 21.53
C THR A 632 -48.07 -7.21 21.35
N GLU A 633 -47.93 -8.40 21.92
CA GLU A 633 -49.05 -9.31 22.13
C GLU A 633 -49.97 -8.79 23.25
N GLN A 634 -51.28 -8.89 23.07
CA GLN A 634 -52.24 -9.05 24.17
C GLN A 634 -53.30 -10.08 23.81
N HIS A 635 -53.68 -10.89 24.79
CA HIS A 635 -54.58 -12.03 24.61
C HIS A 635 -56.05 -11.62 24.42
N GLN A 636 -56.80 -12.52 23.80
CA GLN A 636 -58.23 -12.39 23.55
C GLN A 636 -59.05 -12.29 24.85
N ASN A 637 -60.04 -11.39 24.86
CA ASN A 637 -61.35 -11.71 25.42
C ASN A 637 -62.42 -10.92 24.63
N GLY A 638 -63.50 -11.57 24.20
CA GLY A 638 -64.27 -11.11 23.03
C GLY A 638 -65.74 -10.75 23.27
N SER A 639 -66.34 -10.06 22.30
CA SER A 639 -67.80 -10.09 22.09
C SER A 639 -68.28 -9.58 20.72
N LYS A 640 -69.18 -10.37 20.13
CA LYS A 640 -70.35 -9.99 19.30
C LYS A 640 -70.14 -9.25 17.95
N ARG A 641 -70.48 -10.00 16.90
CA ARG A 641 -70.98 -9.61 15.57
C ARG A 641 -71.58 -8.19 15.44
N LEU A 642 -71.38 -7.58 14.26
CA LEU A 642 -72.50 -7.02 13.49
C LEU A 642 -72.28 -7.15 11.97
N HIS A 643 -73.36 -6.98 11.22
CA HIS A 643 -73.65 -7.55 9.89
C HIS A 643 -72.87 -6.98 8.68
N SER A 644 -72.68 -7.84 7.68
CA SER A 644 -72.49 -7.52 6.25
C SER A 644 -73.82 -7.06 5.59
N PRO A 645 -73.82 -6.37 4.43
CA PRO A 645 -73.77 -7.10 3.15
C PRO A 645 -73.04 -6.41 1.96
N THR A 646 -73.00 -7.15 0.86
CA THR A 646 -72.47 -6.86 -0.50
C THR A 646 -73.22 -5.82 -1.32
N LEU A 647 -72.57 -5.29 -2.38
CA LEU A 647 -73.13 -5.30 -3.75
C LEU A 647 -72.05 -5.05 -4.83
N GLU A 648 -72.44 -5.18 -6.11
CA GLU A 648 -71.59 -5.25 -7.31
C GLU A 648 -71.59 -3.95 -8.14
N ASP A 649 -70.61 -3.78 -9.04
CA ASP A 649 -70.79 -3.77 -10.52
C ASP A 649 -69.76 -2.86 -11.28
N GLN A 650 -69.89 -2.73 -12.61
CA GLN A 650 -68.78 -2.55 -13.56
C GLN A 650 -68.57 -1.15 -14.19
N SER A 651 -67.32 -0.94 -14.63
CA SER A 651 -66.91 -0.26 -15.89
C SER A 651 -66.96 1.28 -16.02
N LYS A 652 -65.84 1.87 -16.48
CA LYS A 652 -65.65 2.26 -17.90
C LYS A 652 -64.22 2.73 -18.21
N ARG A 653 -63.96 3.07 -19.49
CA ARG A 653 -62.64 3.17 -20.15
C ARG A 653 -62.63 4.30 -21.19
N LEU A 654 -61.60 5.16 -21.15
CA LEU A 654 -61.10 6.12 -22.17
C LEU A 654 -59.72 6.58 -21.63
N LYS A 655 -58.56 6.56 -22.28
CA LYS A 655 -58.06 6.34 -23.66
C LYS A 655 -58.25 7.48 -24.68
N ASP A 656 -57.15 8.23 -24.89
CA ASP A 656 -56.49 8.52 -26.18
C ASP A 656 -54.98 8.68 -25.91
N SER A 657 -54.00 8.19 -26.69
CA SER A 657 -53.68 8.25 -28.14
C SER A 657 -53.06 9.60 -28.56
N ALA A 658 -52.08 9.71 -29.47
CA ALA A 658 -51.39 8.80 -30.42
C ALA A 658 -49.90 9.28 -30.57
N GLU A 659 -48.83 8.47 -30.64
CA GLU A 659 -48.34 7.39 -31.56
C GLU A 659 -47.11 7.87 -32.42
N PRO A 660 -46.33 7.00 -33.13
CA PRO A 660 -44.86 7.11 -33.14
C PRO A 660 -44.19 7.04 -34.55
N LEU A 661 -42.89 6.70 -34.60
CA LEU A 661 -42.17 6.18 -35.78
C LEU A 661 -41.31 4.96 -35.43
N ALA A 662 -41.20 4.02 -36.36
CA ALA A 662 -40.38 2.79 -36.33
C ALA A 662 -39.62 2.63 -37.69
N ASP A 663 -38.78 1.63 -37.98
CA ASP A 663 -38.30 0.46 -37.19
C ASP A 663 -36.74 0.33 -37.25
N VAL A 664 -35.99 -0.62 -37.84
CA VAL A 664 -36.29 -1.84 -38.62
C VAL A 664 -35.20 -2.95 -38.50
N LEU A 665 -35.48 -4.01 -37.72
CA LEU A 665 -34.86 -5.37 -37.74
C LEU A 665 -33.35 -5.52 -37.39
N THR A 666 -32.80 -6.67 -36.91
CA THR A 666 -33.36 -8.02 -36.64
C THR A 666 -32.62 -8.75 -35.49
N PHE A 667 -33.29 -9.72 -34.84
CA PHE A 667 -32.73 -10.69 -33.87
C PHE A 667 -32.07 -11.92 -34.54
N LYS A 668 -31.15 -12.62 -33.82
CA LYS A 668 -31.15 -14.10 -33.71
C LYS A 668 -30.27 -14.69 -32.60
N GLU A 669 -30.76 -15.77 -31.99
CA GLU A 669 -30.21 -16.64 -30.93
C GLU A 669 -31.04 -17.96 -30.93
N PRO A 670 -30.73 -19.04 -30.15
CA PRO A 670 -29.46 -19.76 -29.94
C PRO A 670 -29.62 -21.32 -30.07
N PHE A 671 -28.73 -22.12 -29.45
CA PHE A 671 -28.76 -23.61 -29.25
C PHE A 671 -28.45 -24.53 -30.46
N PRO A 672 -28.15 -25.85 -30.25
CA PRO A 672 -27.75 -26.61 -29.04
C PRO A 672 -26.41 -27.40 -29.21
N PRO A 673 -25.90 -28.10 -28.17
CA PRO A 673 -24.74 -29.01 -28.29
C PRO A 673 -25.12 -30.45 -28.72
N SER A 674 -24.11 -31.24 -29.14
CA SER A 674 -24.17 -32.70 -29.34
C SER A 674 -22.75 -33.28 -29.16
N GLY A 675 -22.61 -34.57 -28.81
CA GLY A 675 -21.35 -35.12 -28.29
C GLY A 675 -20.92 -36.48 -28.85
N ASP A 676 -19.94 -37.07 -28.17
CA ASP A 676 -19.29 -38.37 -28.36
C ASP A 676 -18.61 -38.69 -29.71
N GLY A 677 -17.29 -38.85 -29.64
CA GLY A 677 -16.44 -39.45 -30.66
C GLY A 677 -15.11 -39.87 -30.02
N ARG A 678 -14.81 -41.18 -30.00
CA ARG A 678 -13.54 -41.70 -29.48
C ARG A 678 -12.51 -41.79 -30.61
N GLU A 679 -11.24 -41.56 -30.29
CA GLU A 679 -10.13 -42.54 -30.34
C GLU A 679 -8.75 -41.85 -30.42
N GLN A 680 -7.73 -42.62 -30.05
CA GLN A 680 -6.33 -42.62 -30.50
C GLN A 680 -5.86 -41.44 -31.39
N GLY A 681 -4.81 -40.68 -31.10
CA GLY A 681 -3.78 -40.81 -30.07
C GLY A 681 -2.40 -41.03 -30.69
N ASP A 682 -1.55 -39.99 -30.68
CA ASP A 682 -0.11 -40.12 -30.92
C ASP A 682 0.66 -39.02 -30.16
N GLY A 683 1.91 -39.27 -29.78
CA GLY A 683 2.61 -38.52 -28.73
C GLY A 683 3.98 -37.97 -29.13
N VAL A 684 4.13 -36.65 -29.18
CA VAL A 684 5.43 -35.99 -29.40
C VAL A 684 6.00 -35.47 -28.08
N GLN A 685 6.89 -36.25 -27.45
CA GLN A 685 7.65 -35.80 -26.27
C GLN A 685 8.80 -34.87 -26.69
N VAL A 686 8.68 -33.57 -26.40
CA VAL A 686 9.81 -32.64 -26.51
C VAL A 686 10.67 -32.73 -25.25
N VAL A 687 11.70 -33.58 -25.30
CA VAL A 687 12.71 -33.69 -24.24
C VAL A 687 13.49 -32.38 -24.13
N ARG A 688 13.45 -31.72 -22.97
CA ARG A 688 14.33 -30.60 -22.64
C ARG A 688 15.49 -31.07 -21.77
N THR A 689 16.70 -31.00 -22.29
CA THR A 689 17.94 -31.25 -21.54
C THR A 689 18.17 -30.21 -20.45
N PRO A 690 18.66 -30.59 -19.25
CA PRO A 690 19.03 -29.65 -18.21
C PRO A 690 20.29 -28.85 -18.59
N VAL A 691 20.35 -27.58 -18.18
CA VAL A 691 21.52 -26.72 -18.34
C VAL A 691 22.34 -26.76 -17.05
N LEU A 692 23.64 -27.07 -17.16
CA LEU A 692 24.58 -27.00 -16.05
C LEU A 692 24.94 -25.54 -15.69
N PRO A 693 25.05 -25.18 -14.40
CA PRO A 693 25.53 -23.87 -14.00
C PRO A 693 27.06 -23.75 -14.18
N LEU A 694 27.52 -22.57 -14.61
CA LEU A 694 28.94 -22.20 -14.61
C LEU A 694 29.39 -21.73 -13.20
N PRO A 695 30.69 -21.86 -12.87
CA PRO A 695 31.17 -21.71 -11.49
C PRO A 695 31.20 -20.26 -10.99
N VAL A 696 31.11 -20.12 -9.67
CA VAL A 696 31.33 -18.85 -8.95
C VAL A 696 32.84 -18.66 -8.74
N ASN A 697 33.38 -17.51 -9.15
CA ASN A 697 34.76 -17.14 -8.82
C ASN A 697 34.89 -16.85 -7.33
N GLY A 698 35.90 -17.45 -6.68
CA GLY A 698 36.15 -17.29 -5.26
C GLY A 698 36.71 -15.92 -4.89
N ILE A 699 36.40 -15.47 -3.67
CA ILE A 699 37.10 -14.38 -2.99
C ILE A 699 38.03 -15.02 -1.96
N GLN A 700 39.28 -14.55 -1.89
CA GLN A 700 40.31 -15.15 -1.05
C GLN A 700 40.07 -14.86 0.44
N GLU A 701 40.28 -15.86 1.29
CA GLU A 701 40.46 -15.66 2.73
C GLU A 701 41.78 -14.90 2.96
N ILE A 702 41.72 -13.78 3.68
CA ILE A 702 42.92 -13.04 4.11
C ILE A 702 43.19 -13.41 5.57
N HIS A 703 44.18 -14.29 5.79
CA HIS A 703 44.75 -14.49 7.11
C HIS A 703 45.48 -13.22 7.57
N THR A 704 44.96 -12.54 8.60
CA THR A 704 45.73 -11.54 9.37
C THR A 704 46.21 -12.15 10.69
N THR A 705 47.52 -12.34 10.80
CA THR A 705 48.22 -12.80 12.00
C THR A 705 48.18 -11.78 13.13
N ALA A 706 47.99 -12.23 14.37
CA ALA A 706 48.15 -11.39 15.56
C ALA A 706 49.65 -11.19 15.92
N PRO A 707 50.04 -10.00 16.42
CA PRO A 707 51.27 -9.80 17.18
C PRO A 707 51.01 -9.81 18.71
N HIS A 708 52.01 -10.25 19.48
CA HIS A 708 51.96 -10.32 20.95
C HIS A 708 52.40 -9.01 21.62
N ASN A 709 51.91 -8.82 22.86
CA ASN A 709 52.52 -8.10 23.98
C ASN A 709 53.02 -6.64 23.79
N THR A 710 52.48 -5.73 24.60
CA THR A 710 53.32 -4.97 25.55
C THR A 710 52.56 -4.74 26.85
N GLN A 711 53.26 -4.64 27.98
CA GLN A 711 52.70 -4.31 29.29
C GLN A 711 52.63 -2.79 29.46
N PHE A 712 51.57 -2.27 30.08
CA PHE A 712 51.62 -1.64 31.41
C PHE A 712 50.21 -1.41 31.98
#